data_AF-A0A438CLT2-F1
#
_entry.id   AF-A0A438CLT2-F1
#
_cell.length_a   1.000
_cell.length_b   1.000
_cell.length_c   1.000
_cell.angle_alpha   90.00
_cell.angle_beta   90.00
_cell.angle_gamma   90.00
#
_symmetry.space_group_name_H-M   'P 1'
#
loop_
_entity.id
_entity.type
_entity.pdbx_description
1 polymer ?
#
loop_
_entity_poly.entity_id
_entity_poly.type
_entity_poly.pdbx_seq_one_letter_code
_entity_poly.pdbx_strand_id
1 'polypeptide(L)'
;MVAGVDSSDPATVAGIAMDFPVSDEAAFVSPPRVPPRLRRRLVESRSPSTAEEIEAKLRDADRRRQQFYERLSSKARPKMRSPSRSSSNEEDLGQRLEAKLQAAEQKRLSILAKAQMRLARLDELRQAAKIEVQMRFEKERKNLGTKVESRVQQAEENRMLIQKAYRQRRATLKERTSQSLLRRMARESKYKERVRAAIHQKRVAAEKKRLGLLEAEKKRARARVLQVRRVAKSVSHQREIERRRIKDQLEDRLQRAKRQRAEYLRQRGRLHGSVRVNLKKMHRQADLLSRKLARCWRRFLKLKGTTLTLAKAFDALKINEECVKSMPFEQLALLIESTATLEAVKALLDRFESRFKLSQAIAATTSPSSWNNIDHLLKRVASPNRRGTPRTSSRSRGTKKQGSIRQAAKIPAKLSRYQVRVVLCAYMILGHPDAVFSGQGECEIALAQSAKSFVREFELLIKIILDGPMQSSDEESDPTLPRRWAFRSQLVAFDKAWCAYLNCFVVWKVKDARSLEEDLVRAACQLELSMIQTCKMTPKGDNGALTHDMKAIQKQVTEDQKLLREKVQHLSGDAGIERMECALSETRSKYFQAMEKGISIGSPIVQFLSPTLPSSSDAPSVASPEKRSNLIEGSEKSSHVVRSLFGEDASSQPGIAGLSSPRSSLDGQLDSSAKKL
;
A
#
# COMPACT_ATOMS: atom_id res chain seq x y z
N MET A 1 -33.11 51.21 37.35
CA MET A 1 -31.94 52.01 36.93
C MET A 1 -32.06 52.25 35.43
N VAL A 2 -31.99 53.48 34.90
CA VAL A 2 -32.07 54.83 35.50
C VAL A 2 -32.75 55.74 34.46
N ALA A 3 -33.59 56.67 34.94
CA ALA A 3 -34.12 57.93 34.37
C ALA A 3 -33.99 58.27 32.85
N GLY A 4 -34.91 59.03 32.26
CA GLY A 4 -36.13 59.67 32.81
C GLY A 4 -36.82 60.54 31.74
N VAL A 5 -38.15 60.67 31.77
CA VAL A 5 -38.94 61.68 32.53
C VAL A 5 -39.08 63.01 31.77
N ASP A 6 -40.26 63.60 31.52
CA ASP A 6 -41.66 63.13 31.55
C ASP A 6 -42.62 64.20 30.98
N SER A 7 -43.84 63.78 30.58
CA SER A 7 -45.15 64.51 30.69
C SER A 7 -45.36 65.85 29.93
N SER A 8 -46.59 66.33 29.66
CA SER A 8 -47.98 65.91 29.96
C SER A 8 -48.89 66.22 28.73
N ASP A 9 -49.89 65.43 28.33
CA ASP A 9 -51.24 65.21 28.93
C ASP A 9 -52.15 66.47 28.97
N PRO A 10 -53.50 66.37 28.78
CA PRO A 10 -54.36 65.32 29.36
C PRO A 10 -55.45 64.69 28.46
N ALA A 11 -56.20 63.74 29.04
CA ALA A 11 -57.16 62.83 28.41
C ALA A 11 -58.61 63.34 28.25
N THR A 12 -59.37 62.69 27.36
CA THR A 12 -60.83 62.53 27.47
C THR A 12 -61.25 61.13 26.98
N VAL A 13 -62.16 60.47 27.70
CA VAL A 13 -62.62 59.08 27.48
C VAL A 13 -63.84 59.03 26.55
N ALA A 14 -63.82 58.19 25.49
CA ALA A 14 -65.03 57.69 24.83
C ALA A 14 -64.80 56.47 23.92
N GLY A 15 -65.58 55.40 24.12
CA GLY A 15 -66.05 54.42 23.12
C GLY A 15 -65.05 53.81 22.11
N ILE A 16 -64.52 52.62 22.43
CA ILE A 16 -63.93 51.73 21.42
C ILE A 16 -65.05 50.88 20.80
N ALA A 17 -65.37 51.14 19.53
CA ALA A 17 -66.17 50.25 18.69
C ALA A 17 -65.22 49.40 17.83
N MET A 18 -65.33 48.06 17.91
CA MET A 18 -64.45 47.12 17.22
C MET A 18 -65.30 46.16 16.38
N ASP A 19 -65.42 46.46 15.08
CA ASP A 19 -65.93 45.51 14.10
C ASP A 19 -64.77 44.70 13.50
N PHE A 20 -64.85 43.38 13.62
CA PHE A 20 -63.84 42.44 13.11
C PHE A 20 -64.31 41.81 11.78
N PRO A 21 -63.56 41.93 10.68
CA PRO A 21 -63.84 41.17 9.47
C PRO A 21 -63.20 39.77 9.53
N VAL A 22 -64.04 38.73 9.46
CA VAL A 22 -63.64 37.34 9.15
C VAL A 22 -63.82 37.10 7.65
N SER A 23 -63.02 36.18 7.08
CA SER A 23 -62.77 36.08 5.64
C SER A 23 -63.86 35.39 4.80
N ASP A 24 -63.74 35.67 3.50
CA ASP A 24 -64.08 34.85 2.32
C ASP A 24 -65.45 34.97 1.60
N GLU A 25 -65.29 34.89 0.27
CA GLU A 25 -66.25 34.64 -0.82
C GLU A 25 -67.24 35.76 -1.25
N ALA A 26 -66.94 36.27 -2.46
CA ALA A 26 -67.87 36.50 -3.57
C ALA A 26 -68.94 37.62 -3.50
N ALA A 27 -68.59 38.69 -4.22
CA ALA A 27 -69.37 39.29 -5.31
C ALA A 27 -70.04 40.68 -5.11
N PHE A 28 -69.73 41.54 -6.09
CA PHE A 28 -70.47 42.71 -6.60
C PHE A 28 -70.41 44.10 -5.93
N VAL A 29 -70.02 45.05 -6.80
CA VAL A 29 -70.31 46.50 -6.83
C VAL A 29 -69.53 47.43 -5.87
N SER A 30 -68.46 48.00 -6.43
CA SER A 30 -67.97 49.34 -6.04
C SER A 30 -68.86 50.44 -6.67
N PRO A 31 -69.09 51.58 -6.01
CA PRO A 31 -69.95 52.64 -6.57
C PRO A 31 -69.33 53.32 -7.81
N PRO A 32 -70.15 53.77 -8.79
CA PRO A 32 -69.66 54.24 -10.08
C PRO A 32 -68.85 55.55 -9.98
N ARG A 33 -67.68 55.57 -10.64
CA ARG A 33 -66.79 56.75 -10.68
C ARG A 33 -67.46 57.94 -11.39
N VAL A 34 -67.77 58.98 -10.62
CA VAL A 34 -68.29 60.27 -11.13
C VAL A 34 -67.35 60.89 -12.19
N PRO A 35 -67.86 61.28 -13.38
CA PRO A 35 -67.05 61.84 -14.48
C PRO A 35 -66.22 63.09 -14.11
N PRO A 36 -65.00 63.27 -14.69
CA PRO A 36 -64.10 64.38 -14.35
C PRO A 36 -64.69 65.79 -14.50
N ARG A 37 -65.63 65.99 -15.44
CA ARG A 37 -66.33 67.27 -15.64
C ARG A 37 -67.20 67.68 -14.44
N LEU A 38 -67.77 66.72 -13.72
CA LEU A 38 -68.54 66.98 -12.51
C LEU A 38 -67.61 67.20 -11.30
N ARG A 39 -66.48 66.49 -11.22
CA ARG A 39 -65.46 66.73 -10.18
C ARG A 39 -64.98 68.19 -10.15
N ARG A 40 -64.73 68.83 -11.30
CA ARG A 40 -64.38 70.26 -11.33
C ARG A 40 -65.48 71.17 -10.75
N ARG A 41 -66.76 70.90 -11.06
CA ARG A 41 -67.90 71.68 -10.54
C ARG A 41 -68.21 71.44 -9.06
N LEU A 42 -67.80 70.29 -8.50
CA LEU A 42 -67.92 69.99 -7.06
C LEU A 42 -66.73 70.51 -6.25
N VAL A 43 -65.57 70.75 -6.87
CA VAL A 43 -64.40 71.39 -6.25
C VAL A 43 -64.48 72.92 -6.31
N GLU A 44 -65.23 73.48 -7.27
CA GLU A 44 -65.68 74.87 -7.23
C GLU A 44 -66.76 75.05 -6.15
N SER A 45 -66.32 75.14 -4.89
CA SER A 45 -67.15 75.50 -3.74
C SER A 45 -67.64 76.94 -3.88
N ARG A 46 -68.70 77.14 -4.67
CA ARG A 46 -69.38 78.43 -4.78
C ARG A 46 -69.97 78.76 -3.41
N SER A 47 -69.56 79.89 -2.85
CA SER A 47 -70.14 80.47 -1.64
C SER A 47 -71.67 80.52 -1.75
N PRO A 48 -72.43 80.31 -0.66
CA PRO A 48 -73.89 80.42 -0.70
C PRO A 48 -74.27 81.81 -1.21
N SER A 49 -74.97 81.86 -2.35
CA SER A 49 -75.37 83.12 -2.99
C SER A 49 -76.34 83.88 -2.10
N THR A 50 -75.96 85.09 -1.71
CA THR A 50 -76.76 86.01 -0.89
C THR A 50 -78.10 86.32 -1.57
N ALA A 51 -79.16 86.60 -0.79
CA ALA A 51 -80.50 86.84 -1.32
C ALA A 51 -80.54 87.93 -2.41
N GLU A 52 -79.81 89.03 -2.21
CA GLU A 52 -79.64 90.11 -3.20
C GLU A 52 -79.07 89.61 -4.55
N GLU A 53 -78.17 88.63 -4.54
CA GLU A 53 -77.56 88.07 -5.75
C GLU A 53 -78.54 87.17 -6.52
N ILE A 54 -79.55 86.62 -5.83
CA ILE A 54 -80.66 85.86 -6.43
C ILE A 54 -81.67 86.85 -7.02
N GLU A 55 -82.06 87.89 -6.29
CA GLU A 55 -82.95 88.95 -6.78
C GLU A 55 -82.36 89.68 -7.99
N ALA A 56 -81.07 90.00 -8.00
CA ALA A 56 -80.40 90.60 -9.14
C ALA A 56 -80.47 89.72 -10.41
N LYS A 57 -80.33 88.40 -10.26
CA LYS A 57 -80.46 87.45 -11.37
C LYS A 57 -81.90 87.31 -11.87
N LEU A 58 -82.89 87.44 -10.98
CA LEU A 58 -84.31 87.48 -11.36
C LEU A 58 -84.65 88.78 -12.11
N ARG A 59 -84.21 89.94 -11.59
CA ARG A 59 -84.34 91.25 -12.28
C ARG A 59 -83.74 91.22 -13.68
N ASP A 60 -82.55 90.64 -13.85
CA ASP A 60 -81.89 90.50 -15.16
C ASP A 60 -82.63 89.54 -16.11
N ALA A 61 -83.18 88.44 -15.59
CA ALA A 61 -84.02 87.53 -16.38
C ALA A 61 -85.29 88.23 -16.91
N ASP A 62 -85.92 89.08 -16.09
CA ASP A 62 -87.10 89.86 -16.51
C ASP A 62 -86.75 90.98 -17.48
N ARG A 63 -85.59 91.63 -17.31
CA ARG A 63 -85.07 92.61 -18.28
C ARG A 63 -84.82 91.97 -19.65
N ARG A 64 -84.31 90.73 -19.68
CA ARG A 64 -84.17 89.94 -20.91
C ARG A 64 -85.53 89.54 -21.52
N ARG A 65 -86.54 89.23 -20.70
CA ARG A 65 -87.91 88.99 -21.19
C ARG A 65 -88.52 90.25 -21.82
N GLN A 66 -88.37 91.42 -21.20
CA GLN A 66 -88.85 92.70 -21.74
C GLN A 66 -88.21 93.02 -23.11
N GLN A 67 -86.88 92.95 -23.23
CA GLN A 67 -86.17 93.14 -24.49
C GLN A 67 -86.59 92.15 -25.60
N PHE A 68 -86.99 90.93 -25.22
CA PHE A 68 -87.50 89.95 -26.17
C PHE A 68 -88.89 90.34 -26.72
N TYR A 69 -89.82 90.77 -25.86
CA TYR A 69 -91.12 91.29 -26.31
C TYR A 69 -91.00 92.58 -27.14
N GLU A 70 -90.06 93.47 -26.80
CA GLU A 70 -89.78 94.69 -27.56
C GLU A 70 -89.18 94.41 -28.95
N ARG A 71 -88.35 93.35 -29.08
CA ARG A 71 -87.89 92.82 -30.38
C ARG A 71 -88.98 92.12 -31.19
N LEU A 72 -90.06 91.65 -30.56
CA LEU A 72 -91.23 91.10 -31.25
C LEU A 72 -92.16 92.21 -31.75
N SER A 73 -92.43 93.24 -30.94
CA SER A 73 -93.29 94.37 -31.35
C SER A 73 -92.67 95.18 -32.50
N SER A 74 -91.34 95.37 -32.49
CA SER A 74 -90.61 96.04 -33.58
C SER A 74 -90.58 95.24 -34.90
N LYS A 75 -90.87 93.93 -34.88
CA LYS A 75 -91.09 93.11 -36.09
C LYS A 75 -92.52 93.18 -36.64
N ALA A 76 -93.48 93.72 -35.87
CA ALA A 76 -94.90 93.75 -36.23
C ALA A 76 -95.35 95.06 -36.92
N ARG A 77 -94.44 96.00 -37.22
CA ARG A 77 -94.77 97.18 -38.05
C ARG A 77 -94.81 96.83 -39.53
N PRO A 78 -95.86 97.25 -40.29
CA PRO A 78 -95.85 97.19 -41.74
C PRO A 78 -94.69 98.00 -42.33
N LYS A 79 -93.99 97.45 -43.33
CA LYS A 79 -92.94 98.17 -44.07
C LYS A 79 -93.53 99.37 -44.82
N MET A 80 -92.88 100.53 -44.70
CA MET A 80 -93.21 101.70 -45.51
C MET A 80 -93.02 101.42 -47.00
N ARG A 81 -93.93 101.94 -47.83
CA ARG A 81 -93.94 101.79 -49.28
C ARG A 81 -93.12 102.92 -49.92
N SER A 82 -92.01 102.59 -50.58
CA SER A 82 -91.15 103.56 -51.28
C SER A 82 -91.64 103.85 -52.71
N PRO A 83 -91.29 105.00 -53.32
CA PRO A 83 -92.12 105.64 -54.34
C PRO A 83 -92.04 105.02 -55.74
N SER A 84 -93.13 105.19 -56.50
CA SER A 84 -93.16 105.02 -57.95
C SER A 84 -92.81 106.34 -58.65
N ARG A 85 -91.86 106.34 -59.59
CA ARG A 85 -91.76 107.39 -60.62
C ARG A 85 -91.09 106.88 -61.90
N SER A 86 -91.72 107.20 -63.02
CA SER A 86 -91.38 106.81 -64.39
C SER A 86 -90.37 107.77 -65.04
N SER A 87 -89.64 107.32 -66.07
CA SER A 87 -89.84 107.75 -67.49
C SER A 87 -88.66 107.43 -68.43
N SER A 88 -88.99 107.09 -69.69
CA SER A 88 -88.21 107.33 -70.93
C SER A 88 -86.70 107.04 -70.98
N ASN A 89 -86.32 105.88 -71.53
CA ASN A 89 -85.64 105.80 -72.84
C ASN A 89 -85.59 104.34 -73.32
N GLU A 90 -85.88 104.10 -74.60
CA GLU A 90 -86.07 102.75 -75.16
C GLU A 90 -84.82 102.21 -75.89
N GLU A 91 -83.85 103.09 -76.18
CA GLU A 91 -82.66 102.80 -76.99
C GLU A 91 -81.50 102.12 -76.22
N ASP A 92 -81.64 101.93 -74.91
CA ASP A 92 -80.59 101.40 -74.01
C ASP A 92 -80.83 99.97 -73.50
N LEU A 93 -81.93 99.31 -73.87
CA LEU A 93 -82.30 98.01 -73.30
C LEU A 93 -81.25 96.90 -73.56
N GLY A 94 -80.65 96.90 -74.76
CA GLY A 94 -79.57 95.96 -75.12
C GLY A 94 -78.31 96.18 -74.30
N GLN A 95 -77.78 97.42 -74.30
CA GLN A 95 -76.58 97.79 -73.54
C GLN A 95 -76.76 97.54 -72.03
N ARG A 96 -77.97 97.80 -71.50
CA ARG A 96 -78.30 97.58 -70.09
C ARG A 96 -78.46 96.09 -69.74
N LEU A 97 -78.89 95.24 -70.67
CA LEU A 97 -78.87 93.78 -70.49
C LEU A 97 -77.43 93.25 -70.51
N GLU A 98 -76.64 93.71 -71.47
CA GLU A 98 -75.24 93.32 -71.63
C GLU A 98 -74.41 93.72 -70.41
N ALA A 99 -74.51 94.98 -69.94
CA ALA A 99 -73.87 95.42 -68.70
C ALA A 99 -74.30 94.62 -67.47
N LYS A 100 -75.55 94.13 -67.41
CA LYS A 100 -76.01 93.24 -66.33
C LYS A 100 -75.42 91.83 -66.45
N LEU A 101 -75.29 91.28 -67.65
CA LEU A 101 -74.65 89.99 -67.90
C LEU A 101 -73.16 90.05 -67.57
N GLN A 102 -72.46 91.07 -68.06
CA GLN A 102 -71.06 91.34 -67.73
C GLN A 102 -70.85 91.53 -66.21
N ALA A 103 -71.71 92.29 -65.52
CA ALA A 103 -71.65 92.43 -64.07
C ALA A 103 -71.95 91.11 -63.32
N ALA A 104 -72.86 90.27 -63.84
CA ALA A 104 -73.14 88.95 -63.27
C ALA A 104 -71.98 87.97 -63.48
N GLU A 105 -71.31 88.03 -64.64
CA GLU A 105 -70.11 87.26 -64.94
C GLU A 105 -68.93 87.70 -64.08
N GLN A 106 -68.63 89.00 -64.00
CA GLN A 106 -67.62 89.55 -63.10
C GLN A 106 -67.91 89.16 -61.64
N LYS A 107 -69.17 89.15 -61.20
CA LYS A 107 -69.57 88.68 -59.87
C LYS A 107 -69.35 87.18 -59.69
N ARG A 108 -69.66 86.35 -60.69
CA ARG A 108 -69.39 84.89 -60.69
C ARG A 108 -67.89 84.62 -60.59
N LEU A 109 -67.08 85.28 -61.42
CA LEU A 109 -65.61 85.21 -61.39
C LEU A 109 -65.06 85.69 -60.04
N SER A 110 -65.57 86.79 -59.48
CA SER A 110 -65.19 87.26 -58.15
C SER A 110 -65.49 86.25 -57.04
N ILE A 111 -66.64 85.56 -57.11
CA ILE A 111 -67.01 84.51 -56.14
C ILE A 111 -66.09 83.28 -56.30
N LEU A 112 -65.81 82.85 -57.53
CA LEU A 112 -64.91 81.73 -57.80
C LEU A 112 -63.48 82.03 -57.34
N ALA A 113 -62.94 83.22 -57.65
CA ALA A 113 -61.63 83.67 -57.17
C ALA A 113 -61.58 83.73 -55.63
N LYS A 114 -62.63 84.24 -54.97
CA LYS A 114 -62.73 84.23 -53.50
C LYS A 114 -62.80 82.81 -52.92
N ALA A 115 -63.44 81.87 -53.61
CA ALA A 115 -63.50 80.47 -53.18
C ALA A 115 -62.14 79.77 -53.35
N GLN A 116 -61.48 79.95 -54.50
CA GLN A 116 -60.13 79.44 -54.77
C GLN A 116 -59.11 79.98 -53.76
N MET A 117 -59.13 81.29 -53.48
CA MET A 117 -58.27 81.91 -52.46
C MET A 117 -58.52 81.38 -51.04
N ARG A 118 -59.75 80.94 -50.71
CA ARG A 118 -60.06 80.31 -49.42
C ARG A 118 -59.58 78.86 -49.36
N LEU A 119 -59.71 78.11 -50.46
CA LEU A 119 -59.18 76.75 -50.57
C LEU A 119 -57.65 76.74 -50.47
N ALA A 120 -56.97 77.59 -51.24
CA ALA A 120 -55.50 77.74 -51.18
C ALA A 120 -55.00 78.01 -49.75
N ARG A 121 -55.63 78.94 -49.02
CA ARG A 121 -55.30 79.22 -47.61
C ARG A 121 -55.53 78.03 -46.67
N LEU A 122 -56.55 77.20 -46.92
CA LEU A 122 -56.78 75.99 -46.13
C LEU A 122 -55.75 74.91 -46.43
N ASP A 123 -55.32 74.76 -47.69
CA ASP A 123 -54.25 73.84 -48.07
C ASP A 123 -52.87 74.32 -47.58
N GLU A 124 -52.58 75.62 -47.60
CA GLU A 124 -51.41 76.22 -46.94
C GLU A 124 -51.36 75.86 -45.45
N LEU A 125 -52.47 76.05 -44.71
CA LEU A 125 -52.56 75.68 -43.29
C LEU A 125 -52.40 74.17 -43.07
N ARG A 126 -52.97 73.34 -43.95
CA ARG A 126 -52.82 71.87 -43.91
C ARG A 126 -51.37 71.44 -44.16
N GLN A 127 -50.69 72.05 -45.12
CA GLN A 127 -49.29 71.79 -45.42
C GLN A 127 -48.38 72.26 -44.28
N ALA A 128 -48.61 73.47 -43.74
CA ALA A 128 -47.89 73.98 -42.57
C ALA A 128 -48.02 73.04 -41.36
N ALA A 129 -49.23 72.59 -41.04
CA ALA A 129 -49.46 71.63 -39.95
C ALA A 129 -48.77 70.27 -40.21
N LYS A 130 -48.80 69.77 -41.46
CA LYS A 130 -48.09 68.53 -41.84
C LYS A 130 -46.57 68.67 -41.66
N ILE A 131 -45.99 69.78 -42.12
CA ILE A 131 -44.57 70.09 -41.99
C ILE A 131 -44.19 70.23 -40.51
N GLU A 132 -44.99 70.92 -39.70
CA GLU A 132 -44.72 71.09 -38.28
C GLU A 132 -44.69 69.74 -37.54
N VAL A 133 -45.68 68.88 -37.79
CA VAL A 133 -45.73 67.52 -37.22
C VAL A 133 -44.51 66.70 -37.65
N GLN A 134 -44.13 66.73 -38.94
CA GLN A 134 -42.93 66.06 -39.43
C GLN A 134 -41.66 66.59 -38.74
N MET A 135 -41.50 67.91 -38.61
CA MET A 135 -40.36 68.53 -37.94
C MET A 135 -40.29 68.17 -36.45
N ARG A 136 -41.42 67.98 -35.76
CA ARG A 136 -41.46 67.46 -34.38
C ARG A 136 -40.98 66.01 -34.33
N PHE A 137 -41.49 65.12 -35.18
CA PHE A 137 -41.03 63.72 -35.26
C PHE A 137 -39.55 63.61 -35.62
N GLU A 138 -39.03 64.43 -36.52
CA GLU A 138 -37.60 64.42 -36.87
C GLU A 138 -36.71 64.90 -35.71
N LYS A 139 -37.15 65.91 -34.95
CA LYS A 139 -36.46 66.36 -33.73
C LYS A 139 -36.47 65.28 -32.66
N GLU A 140 -37.62 64.65 -32.41
CA GLU A 140 -37.73 63.52 -31.47
C GLU A 140 -36.85 62.34 -31.90
N ARG A 141 -36.85 61.97 -33.19
CA ARG A 141 -36.00 60.89 -33.71
C ARG A 141 -34.51 61.20 -33.52
N LYS A 142 -34.09 62.44 -33.76
CA LYS A 142 -32.70 62.90 -33.52
C LYS A 142 -32.34 62.84 -32.02
N ASN A 143 -33.21 63.33 -31.16
CA ASN A 143 -33.02 63.32 -29.70
C ASN A 143 -33.01 61.90 -29.11
N LEU A 144 -33.82 60.98 -29.65
CA LEU A 144 -33.80 59.58 -29.27
C LEU A 144 -32.55 58.87 -29.82
N GLY A 145 -32.12 59.19 -31.04
CA GLY A 145 -30.87 58.70 -31.63
C GLY A 145 -29.67 58.99 -30.74
N THR A 146 -29.42 60.26 -30.40
CA THR A 146 -28.30 60.66 -29.53
C THR A 146 -28.40 60.06 -28.11
N LYS A 147 -29.62 59.85 -27.59
CA LYS A 147 -29.86 59.20 -26.29
C LYS A 147 -29.62 57.68 -26.33
N VAL A 148 -29.81 57.04 -27.48
CA VAL A 148 -29.45 55.62 -27.70
C VAL A 148 -27.94 55.50 -27.90
N GLU A 149 -27.33 56.33 -28.74
CA GLU A 149 -25.88 56.35 -28.99
C GLU A 149 -25.07 56.55 -27.72
N SER A 150 -25.40 57.56 -26.90
CA SER A 150 -24.74 57.80 -25.61
C SER A 150 -24.90 56.64 -24.62
N ARG A 151 -26.06 55.96 -24.60
CA ARG A 151 -26.26 54.74 -23.78
C ARG A 151 -25.46 53.54 -24.30
N VAL A 152 -25.31 53.39 -25.61
CA VAL A 152 -24.47 52.35 -26.21
C VAL A 152 -23.00 52.59 -25.87
N GLN A 153 -22.50 53.82 -26.05
CA GLN A 153 -21.14 54.22 -25.66
C GLN A 153 -20.88 53.93 -24.17
N GLN A 154 -21.78 54.36 -23.28
CA GLN A 154 -21.69 54.09 -21.85
C GLN A 154 -21.69 52.57 -21.53
N ALA A 155 -22.49 51.77 -22.25
CA ALA A 155 -22.51 50.32 -22.10
C ALA A 155 -21.20 49.65 -22.58
N GLU A 156 -20.60 50.15 -23.66
CA GLU A 156 -19.32 49.68 -24.17
C GLU A 156 -18.15 50.05 -23.25
N GLU A 157 -18.12 51.28 -22.72
CA GLU A 157 -17.16 51.70 -21.69
C GLU A 157 -17.25 50.78 -20.46
N ASN A 158 -18.46 50.55 -19.95
CA ASN A 158 -18.69 49.63 -18.83
C ASN A 158 -18.23 48.20 -19.15
N ARG A 159 -18.53 47.68 -20.35
CA ARG A 159 -18.06 46.36 -20.82
C ARG A 159 -16.54 46.29 -20.87
N MET A 160 -15.87 47.35 -21.32
CA MET A 160 -14.41 47.43 -21.39
C MET A 160 -13.77 47.54 -20.00
N LEU A 161 -14.35 48.32 -19.08
CA LEU A 161 -13.91 48.38 -17.68
C LEU A 161 -14.01 47.02 -16.99
N ILE A 162 -15.14 46.31 -17.16
CA ILE A 162 -15.33 44.96 -16.62
C ILE A 162 -14.28 43.99 -17.18
N GLN A 163 -14.07 43.99 -18.51
CA GLN A 163 -13.03 43.15 -19.13
C GLN A 163 -11.62 43.49 -18.62
N LYS A 164 -11.27 44.78 -18.47
CA LYS A 164 -9.98 45.23 -17.96
C LYS A 164 -9.76 44.75 -16.52
N ALA A 165 -10.77 44.89 -15.66
CA ALA A 165 -10.75 44.39 -14.29
C ALA A 165 -10.59 42.86 -14.22
N TYR A 166 -11.29 42.10 -15.07
CA TYR A 166 -11.12 40.65 -15.16
C TYR A 166 -9.71 40.24 -15.63
N ARG A 167 -9.16 40.91 -16.65
CA ARG A 167 -7.78 40.69 -17.12
C ARG A 167 -6.76 40.98 -16.01
N GLN A 168 -6.92 42.07 -15.27
CA GLN A 168 -6.07 42.42 -14.12
C GLN A 168 -6.18 41.42 -12.96
N ARG A 169 -7.39 40.97 -12.59
CA ARG A 169 -7.59 39.93 -11.57
C ARG A 169 -6.93 38.60 -11.99
N ARG A 170 -7.04 38.21 -13.26
CA ARG A 170 -6.37 37.01 -13.78
C ARG A 170 -4.85 37.14 -13.83
N ALA A 171 -4.32 38.33 -14.14
CA ALA A 171 -2.89 38.61 -14.12
C ALA A 171 -2.30 38.54 -12.69
N THR A 172 -2.92 39.25 -11.73
CA THR A 172 -2.49 39.23 -10.32
C THR A 172 -2.62 37.85 -9.67
N LEU A 173 -3.64 37.05 -10.03
CA LEU A 173 -3.72 35.66 -9.60
C LEU A 173 -2.56 34.82 -10.18
N LYS A 174 -2.28 34.92 -11.48
CA LYS A 174 -1.14 34.24 -12.12
C LYS A 174 0.19 34.62 -11.44
N GLU A 175 0.40 35.90 -11.18
CA GLU A 175 1.60 36.41 -10.49
C GLU A 175 1.71 35.86 -9.05
N ARG A 176 0.63 35.88 -8.27
CA ARG A 176 0.60 35.28 -6.93
C ARG A 176 0.93 33.78 -6.98
N THR A 177 0.41 33.05 -7.97
CA THR A 177 0.73 31.62 -8.14
C THR A 177 2.19 31.39 -8.54
N SER A 178 2.76 32.19 -9.46
CA SER A 178 4.17 32.05 -9.85
C SER A 178 5.12 32.43 -8.72
N GLN A 179 4.86 33.52 -7.99
CA GLN A 179 5.62 33.89 -6.79
C GLN A 179 5.55 32.80 -5.71
N SER A 180 4.38 32.19 -5.49
CA SER A 180 4.21 31.08 -4.54
C SER A 180 5.01 29.85 -4.96
N LEU A 181 4.96 29.48 -6.24
CA LEU A 181 5.75 28.38 -6.81
C LEU A 181 7.26 28.64 -6.69
N LEU A 182 7.74 29.85 -7.01
CA LEU A 182 9.15 30.23 -6.85
C LEU A 182 9.61 30.14 -5.39
N ARG A 183 8.78 30.62 -4.43
CA ARG A 183 9.07 30.48 -3.00
C ARG A 183 9.11 29.02 -2.55
N ARG A 184 8.24 28.16 -3.09
CA ARG A 184 8.25 26.70 -2.84
C ARG A 184 9.52 26.07 -3.42
N MET A 185 9.85 26.33 -4.68
CA MET A 185 11.06 25.83 -5.34
C MET A 185 12.34 26.25 -4.59
N ALA A 186 12.42 27.49 -4.11
CA ALA A 186 13.55 27.96 -3.31
C ALA A 186 13.68 27.22 -1.96
N ARG A 187 12.56 26.90 -1.29
CA ARG A 187 12.56 26.07 -0.07
C ARG A 187 13.00 24.63 -0.36
N GLU A 188 12.51 24.04 -1.45
CA GLU A 188 12.88 22.70 -1.89
C GLU A 188 14.36 22.60 -2.31
N SER A 189 14.91 23.62 -2.98
CA SER A 189 16.36 23.67 -3.30
C SER A 189 17.21 23.70 -2.03
N LYS A 190 16.91 24.62 -1.10
CA LYS A 190 17.60 24.70 0.20
C LYS A 190 17.52 23.42 1.00
N TYR A 191 16.40 22.70 0.93
CA TYR A 191 16.27 21.36 1.54
C TYR A 191 17.17 20.32 0.83
N LYS A 192 17.12 20.25 -0.50
CA LYS A 192 17.97 19.34 -1.31
C LYS A 192 19.46 19.60 -1.09
N GLU A 193 19.88 20.86 -0.97
CA GLU A 193 21.25 21.28 -0.62
C GLU A 193 21.66 20.77 0.77
N ARG A 194 20.83 20.97 1.79
CA ARG A 194 21.07 20.45 3.15
C ARG A 194 21.19 18.92 3.18
N VAL A 195 20.34 18.21 2.43
CA VAL A 195 20.39 16.75 2.30
C VAL A 195 21.69 16.32 1.60
N ARG A 196 22.08 16.96 0.50
CA ARG A 196 23.37 16.70 -0.20
C ARG A 196 24.56 16.94 0.72
N ALA A 197 24.58 18.05 1.47
CA ALA A 197 25.63 18.36 2.44
C ALA A 197 25.71 17.32 3.56
N ALA A 198 24.58 16.90 4.13
CA ALA A 198 24.54 15.85 5.16
C ALA A 198 25.00 14.49 4.64
N ILE A 199 24.67 14.13 3.39
CA ILE A 199 25.19 12.91 2.74
C ILE A 199 26.70 13.01 2.55
N HIS A 200 27.22 14.14 2.08
CA HIS A 200 28.66 14.35 1.90
C HIS A 200 29.42 14.28 3.23
N GLN A 201 28.92 14.94 4.28
CA GLN A 201 29.47 14.84 5.64
C GLN A 201 29.48 13.39 6.17
N LYS A 202 28.41 12.62 5.94
CA LYS A 202 28.37 11.19 6.30
C LYS A 202 29.42 10.37 5.53
N ARG A 203 29.63 10.65 4.24
CA ARG A 203 30.70 10.00 3.43
C ARG A 203 32.09 10.33 3.97
N VAL A 204 32.41 11.61 4.17
CA VAL A 204 33.70 12.06 4.74
C VAL A 204 33.94 11.45 6.12
N ALA A 205 32.93 11.38 6.99
CA ALA A 205 33.04 10.74 8.29
C ALA A 205 33.26 9.23 8.21
N ALA A 206 32.64 8.54 7.24
CA ALA A 206 32.87 7.12 6.99
C ALA A 206 34.28 6.85 6.42
N GLU A 207 34.76 7.68 5.51
CA GLU A 207 36.12 7.59 4.96
C GLU A 207 37.18 7.85 6.03
N LYS A 208 37.00 8.86 6.89
CA LYS A 208 37.89 9.12 8.03
C LYS A 208 37.95 7.92 8.99
N LYS A 209 36.81 7.25 9.25
CA LYS A 209 36.77 6.00 10.02
C LYS A 209 37.50 4.86 9.31
N ARG A 210 37.28 4.67 8.00
CA ARG A 210 37.96 3.65 7.17
C ARG A 210 39.48 3.84 7.20
N LEU A 211 39.97 5.06 6.98
CA LEU A 211 41.39 5.40 7.01
C LEU A 211 41.99 5.15 8.41
N GLY A 212 41.30 5.57 9.48
CA GLY A 212 41.75 5.31 10.85
C GLY A 212 41.90 3.82 11.19
N LEU A 213 40.98 2.97 10.71
CA LEU A 213 41.08 1.51 10.85
C LEU A 213 42.27 0.94 10.06
N LEU A 214 42.44 1.34 8.79
CA LEU A 214 43.55 0.91 7.95
C LEU A 214 44.91 1.34 8.52
N GLU A 215 45.02 2.53 9.10
CA GLU A 215 46.21 2.97 9.81
C GLU A 215 46.50 2.14 11.06
N ALA A 216 45.47 1.83 11.86
CA ALA A 216 45.62 0.99 13.05
C ALA A 216 46.08 -0.42 12.68
N GLU A 217 45.55 -0.99 11.59
CA GLU A 217 45.98 -2.27 11.02
C GLU A 217 47.43 -2.21 10.52
N LYS A 218 47.81 -1.18 9.76
CA LYS A 218 49.18 -0.92 9.29
C LYS A 218 50.18 -0.80 10.45
N LYS A 219 49.78 -0.11 11.54
CA LYS A 219 50.57 0.00 12.79
C LYS A 219 50.72 -1.36 13.49
N ARG A 220 49.64 -2.16 13.60
CA ARG A 220 49.68 -3.53 14.16
C ARG A 220 50.55 -4.48 13.33
N ALA A 221 50.46 -4.43 12.00
CA ALA A 221 51.29 -5.23 11.10
C ALA A 221 52.77 -4.91 11.26
N ARG A 222 53.13 -3.61 11.28
CA ARG A 222 54.50 -3.15 11.56
C ARG A 222 55.01 -3.63 12.93
N ALA A 223 54.17 -3.58 13.97
CA ALA A 223 54.53 -4.08 15.30
C ALA A 223 54.80 -5.59 15.31
N ARG A 224 53.98 -6.39 14.64
CA ARG A 224 54.20 -7.85 14.47
C ARG A 224 55.53 -8.14 13.75
N VAL A 225 55.83 -7.44 12.65
CA VAL A 225 57.10 -7.59 11.91
C VAL A 225 58.30 -7.22 12.78
N LEU A 226 58.21 -6.15 13.57
CA LEU A 226 59.26 -5.78 14.53
C LEU A 226 59.45 -6.84 15.64
N GLN A 227 58.36 -7.43 16.14
CA GLN A 227 58.42 -8.52 17.11
C GLN A 227 59.10 -9.76 16.51
N VAL A 228 58.71 -10.18 15.30
CA VAL A 228 59.34 -11.28 14.56
C VAL A 228 60.83 -11.01 14.35
N ARG A 229 61.22 -9.79 13.95
CA ARG A 229 62.63 -9.41 13.78
C ARG A 229 63.43 -9.46 15.09
N ARG A 230 62.82 -9.09 16.23
CA ARG A 230 63.44 -9.22 17.56
C ARG A 230 63.64 -10.70 17.93
N VAL A 231 62.61 -11.53 17.77
CA VAL A 231 62.69 -12.98 18.05
C VAL A 231 63.71 -13.67 17.15
N ALA A 232 63.75 -13.33 15.86
CA ALA A 232 64.75 -13.87 14.93
C ALA A 232 66.18 -13.53 15.37
N LYS A 233 66.44 -12.27 15.78
CA LYS A 233 67.73 -11.85 16.34
C LYS A 233 68.09 -12.57 17.65
N SER A 234 67.14 -12.78 18.56
CA SER A 234 67.40 -13.52 19.80
C SER A 234 67.69 -15.00 19.54
N VAL A 235 66.99 -15.62 18.59
CA VAL A 235 67.23 -17.02 18.18
C VAL A 235 68.58 -17.17 17.46
N SER A 236 68.97 -16.24 16.60
CA SER A 236 70.30 -16.29 15.96
C SER A 236 71.42 -16.13 16.98
N HIS A 237 71.27 -15.21 17.94
CA HIS A 237 72.23 -15.01 19.03
C HIS A 237 72.31 -16.23 19.96
N GLN A 238 71.17 -16.82 20.34
CA GLN A 238 71.12 -18.05 21.14
C GLN A 238 71.84 -19.21 20.42
N ARG A 239 71.58 -19.42 19.13
CA ARG A 239 72.28 -20.42 18.30
C ARG A 239 73.78 -20.14 18.17
N GLU A 240 74.19 -18.87 18.23
CA GLU A 240 75.60 -18.49 18.24
C GLU A 240 76.27 -18.82 19.59
N ILE A 241 75.62 -18.50 20.71
CA ILE A 241 76.07 -18.90 22.04
C ILE A 241 76.16 -20.42 22.15
N GLU A 242 75.18 -21.16 21.64
CA GLU A 242 75.20 -22.64 21.63
C GLU A 242 76.34 -23.19 20.77
N ARG A 243 76.59 -22.62 19.59
CA ARG A 243 77.76 -23.00 18.76
C ARG A 243 79.09 -22.71 19.45
N ARG A 244 79.24 -21.57 20.12
CA ARG A 244 80.43 -21.25 20.95
C ARG A 244 80.57 -22.28 22.08
N ARG A 245 79.52 -22.52 22.88
CA ARG A 245 79.52 -23.53 23.95
C ARG A 245 79.86 -24.94 23.47
N ILE A 246 79.38 -25.35 22.30
CA ILE A 246 79.72 -26.67 21.72
C ILE A 246 81.18 -26.71 21.27
N LYS A 247 81.70 -25.64 20.68
CA LYS A 247 83.12 -25.50 20.35
C LYS A 247 83.98 -25.57 21.62
N ASP A 248 83.65 -24.78 22.64
CA ASP A 248 84.34 -24.77 23.93
C ASP A 248 84.31 -26.16 24.57
N GLN A 249 83.16 -26.85 24.57
CA GLN A 249 83.02 -28.23 25.05
C GLN A 249 83.83 -29.25 24.24
N LEU A 250 84.01 -29.04 22.93
CA LEU A 250 84.85 -29.90 22.09
C LEU A 250 86.32 -29.66 22.39
N GLU A 251 86.76 -28.41 22.53
CA GLU A 251 88.12 -28.07 22.97
C GLU A 251 88.40 -28.62 24.37
N ASP A 252 87.47 -28.45 25.31
CA ASP A 252 87.52 -29.05 26.65
C ASP A 252 87.59 -30.58 26.59
N ARG A 253 86.85 -31.23 25.69
CA ARG A 253 86.90 -32.68 25.50
C ARG A 253 88.19 -33.13 24.85
N LEU A 254 88.78 -32.36 23.94
CA LEU A 254 90.09 -32.65 23.36
C LEU A 254 91.20 -32.48 24.40
N GLN A 255 91.16 -31.40 25.18
CA GLN A 255 92.06 -31.21 26.33
C GLN A 255 91.88 -32.29 27.38
N ARG A 256 90.64 -32.65 27.72
CA ARG A 256 90.34 -33.75 28.64
C ARG A 256 90.73 -35.10 28.06
N ALA A 257 90.60 -35.36 26.77
CA ALA A 257 91.09 -36.59 26.15
C ALA A 257 92.62 -36.63 26.12
N LYS A 258 93.30 -35.48 25.96
CA LYS A 258 94.76 -35.37 26.12
C LYS A 258 95.19 -35.65 27.56
N ARG A 259 94.52 -35.05 28.55
CA ARG A 259 94.73 -35.31 29.99
C ARG A 259 94.38 -36.75 30.36
N GLN A 260 93.26 -37.29 29.91
CA GLN A 260 92.81 -38.67 30.13
C GLN A 260 93.65 -39.69 29.37
N ARG A 261 94.31 -39.35 28.26
CA ARG A 261 95.30 -40.22 27.63
C ARG A 261 96.57 -40.26 28.48
N ALA A 262 97.03 -39.10 28.97
CA ALA A 262 98.14 -39.05 29.93
C ALA A 262 97.79 -39.74 31.27
N GLU A 263 96.57 -39.58 31.77
CA GLU A 263 96.06 -40.23 32.97
C GLU A 263 95.72 -41.69 32.76
N TYR A 264 95.28 -42.14 31.58
CA TYR A 264 95.05 -43.56 31.30
C TYR A 264 96.37 -44.32 31.15
N LEU A 265 97.40 -43.67 30.58
CA LEU A 265 98.77 -44.14 30.70
C LEU A 265 99.23 -44.23 32.18
N ARG A 266 98.67 -43.37 33.05
CA ARG A 266 98.88 -43.35 34.52
C ARG A 266 97.94 -44.26 35.33
N GLN A 267 96.79 -44.65 34.76
CA GLN A 267 95.65 -45.36 35.39
C GLN A 267 95.38 -46.74 34.78
N ARG A 268 96.19 -47.18 33.81
CA ARG A 268 96.32 -48.59 33.42
C ARG A 268 96.60 -49.52 34.64
N GLY A 269 96.88 -48.94 35.81
CA GLY A 269 96.97 -49.61 37.11
C GLY A 269 95.73 -49.60 38.05
N ARG A 270 94.51 -49.15 37.69
CA ARG A 270 93.26 -49.36 38.51
C ARG A 270 91.93 -49.03 37.80
N LEU A 271 90.83 -49.71 38.19
CA LEU A 271 89.55 -49.75 37.46
C LEU A 271 88.27 -49.46 38.29
N HIS A 272 87.22 -49.02 37.57
CA HIS A 272 85.76 -49.06 37.83
C HIS A 272 85.03 -48.07 38.80
N GLY A 273 83.89 -47.55 38.29
CA GLY A 273 82.62 -47.49 39.05
C GLY A 273 81.72 -46.25 38.88
N SER A 274 80.77 -46.20 37.93
CA SER A 274 79.63 -45.25 37.97
C SER A 274 78.47 -45.58 37.00
N VAL A 275 77.42 -46.25 37.49
CA VAL A 275 76.18 -46.53 36.71
C VAL A 275 74.88 -46.20 37.48
N ARG A 276 74.94 -45.94 38.80
CA ARG A 276 73.78 -46.07 39.71
C ARG A 276 72.78 -44.89 39.76
N VAL A 277 73.03 -43.77 39.08
CA VAL A 277 72.26 -42.51 39.30
C VAL A 277 70.99 -42.39 38.44
N ASN A 278 70.92 -43.03 37.28
CA ASN A 278 69.90 -42.70 36.27
C ASN A 278 68.48 -43.25 36.58
N LEU A 279 68.36 -44.34 37.36
CA LEU A 279 67.08 -45.03 37.60
C LEU A 279 66.04 -44.17 38.35
N LYS A 280 66.46 -43.34 39.31
CA LYS A 280 65.53 -42.62 40.21
C LYS A 280 64.75 -41.48 39.56
N LYS A 281 65.19 -40.96 38.40
CA LYS A 281 64.47 -39.91 37.66
C LYS A 281 63.28 -40.45 36.86
N MET A 282 63.44 -41.60 36.20
CA MET A 282 62.39 -42.20 35.37
C MET A 282 61.14 -42.56 36.18
N HIS A 283 61.30 -43.12 37.38
CA HIS A 283 60.20 -43.61 38.20
C HIS A 283 59.20 -42.49 38.60
N ARG A 284 59.71 -41.32 39.02
CA ARG A 284 58.87 -40.16 39.41
C ARG A 284 58.05 -39.58 38.26
N GLN A 285 58.49 -39.77 37.01
CA GLN A 285 57.80 -39.24 35.84
C GLN A 285 56.64 -40.16 35.41
N ALA A 286 56.74 -41.47 35.65
CA ALA A 286 55.65 -42.43 35.48
C ALA A 286 54.47 -42.17 36.44
N ASP A 287 54.76 -41.90 37.73
CA ASP A 287 53.74 -41.62 38.75
C ASP A 287 52.89 -40.37 38.49
N LEU A 288 53.49 -39.34 37.88
CA LEU A 288 52.74 -38.13 37.52
C LEU A 288 51.76 -38.38 36.37
N LEU A 289 52.13 -39.27 35.45
CA LEU A 289 51.30 -39.66 34.30
C LEU A 289 50.16 -40.58 34.74
N SER A 290 50.43 -41.59 35.58
CA SER A 290 49.41 -42.50 36.11
C SER A 290 48.30 -41.74 36.87
N ARG A 291 48.67 -40.77 37.71
CA ARG A 291 47.72 -39.90 38.45
C ARG A 291 46.93 -38.93 37.56
N LYS A 292 47.40 -38.61 36.35
CA LYS A 292 46.61 -37.86 35.35
C LYS A 292 45.63 -38.80 34.64
N LEU A 293 46.11 -39.97 34.21
CA LEU A 293 45.33 -41.00 33.52
C LEU A 293 44.14 -41.47 34.39
N ALA A 294 44.38 -41.78 35.66
CA ALA A 294 43.34 -42.18 36.63
C ALA A 294 42.32 -41.08 36.98
N ARG A 295 42.63 -39.79 36.74
CA ARG A 295 41.67 -38.68 36.86
C ARG A 295 40.82 -38.53 35.59
N CYS A 296 41.44 -38.66 34.42
CA CYS A 296 40.70 -38.70 33.14
C CYS A 296 39.74 -39.89 33.08
N TRP A 297 40.16 -41.08 33.53
CA TRP A 297 39.34 -42.29 33.59
C TRP A 297 38.11 -42.13 34.50
N ARG A 298 38.31 -41.64 35.74
CA ARG A 298 37.20 -41.37 36.67
C ARG A 298 36.25 -40.26 36.17
N ARG A 299 36.76 -39.30 35.39
CA ARG A 299 35.93 -38.26 34.74
C ARG A 299 35.16 -38.78 33.53
N PHE A 300 35.73 -39.74 32.78
CA PHE A 300 35.05 -40.46 31.69
C PHE A 300 33.86 -41.28 32.21
N LEU A 301 34.01 -41.97 33.34
CA LEU A 301 32.92 -42.74 33.96
C LEU A 301 31.78 -41.86 34.50
N LYS A 302 32.05 -40.61 34.89
CA LYS A 302 31.03 -39.70 35.47
C LYS A 302 30.31 -38.80 34.47
N LEU A 303 30.76 -38.65 33.22
CA LEU A 303 30.25 -37.65 32.26
C LEU A 303 29.51 -38.27 31.06
N LYS A 304 28.44 -39.02 31.37
CA LYS A 304 27.61 -39.82 30.44
C LYS A 304 28.38 -41.04 29.88
N GLY A 305 27.63 -42.10 29.61
CA GLY A 305 28.17 -43.45 29.46
C GLY A 305 29.12 -43.69 28.27
N THR A 306 29.54 -44.95 28.11
CA THR A 306 30.34 -45.37 26.96
C THR A 306 29.57 -45.15 25.65
N THR A 307 30.27 -45.05 24.52
CA THR A 307 29.63 -45.01 23.20
C THR A 307 28.70 -46.20 22.99
N LEU A 308 29.06 -47.37 23.54
CA LEU A 308 28.24 -48.57 23.57
C LEU A 308 26.92 -48.37 24.34
N THR A 309 26.95 -47.81 25.55
CA THR A 309 25.70 -47.56 26.32
C THR A 309 24.77 -46.55 25.64
N LEU A 310 25.31 -45.55 24.94
CA LEU A 310 24.50 -44.58 24.19
C LEU A 310 23.92 -45.20 22.90
N ALA A 311 24.68 -46.08 22.23
CA ALA A 311 24.18 -46.83 21.08
C ALA A 311 23.06 -47.81 21.51
N LYS A 312 23.24 -48.55 22.62
CA LYS A 312 22.20 -49.42 23.18
C LYS A 312 20.93 -48.65 23.59
N ALA A 313 21.09 -47.44 24.12
CA ALA A 313 19.95 -46.58 24.45
C ALA A 313 19.21 -46.05 23.21
N PHE A 314 19.89 -45.91 22.06
CA PHE A 314 19.25 -45.58 20.78
C PHE A 314 18.58 -46.81 20.16
N ASP A 315 19.27 -47.95 20.15
CA ASP A 315 18.77 -49.24 19.64
C ASP A 315 17.47 -49.67 20.34
N ALA A 316 17.38 -49.44 21.65
CA ALA A 316 16.15 -49.64 22.43
C ALA A 316 14.94 -48.80 21.98
N LEU A 317 15.14 -47.72 21.20
CA LEU A 317 14.06 -46.92 20.62
C LEU A 317 13.43 -47.58 19.39
N LYS A 318 14.07 -48.61 18.82
CA LYS A 318 13.63 -49.35 17.62
C LYS A 318 13.39 -48.49 16.37
N ILE A 319 14.14 -47.39 16.23
CA ILE A 319 14.11 -46.52 15.04
C ILE A 319 15.17 -47.04 14.05
N ASN A 320 14.77 -47.92 13.14
CA ASN A 320 15.61 -48.48 12.07
C ASN A 320 14.88 -48.47 10.71
N GLU A 321 15.60 -48.67 9.59
CA GLU A 321 15.07 -48.63 8.21
C GLU A 321 13.86 -49.57 7.97
N GLU A 322 13.73 -50.68 8.71
CA GLU A 322 12.67 -51.68 8.53
C GLU A 322 11.40 -51.38 9.35
N CYS A 323 11.55 -51.06 10.64
CA CYS A 323 10.46 -50.64 11.51
C CYS A 323 9.81 -49.35 11.01
N VAL A 324 10.60 -48.41 10.50
CA VAL A 324 10.14 -47.10 10.02
C VAL A 324 9.32 -47.18 8.72
N LYS A 325 9.50 -48.21 7.90
CA LYS A 325 8.68 -48.46 6.70
C LYS A 325 7.39 -49.24 7.00
N SER A 326 7.35 -49.99 8.09
CA SER A 326 6.24 -50.87 8.45
C SER A 326 5.28 -50.27 9.47
N MET A 327 5.72 -49.28 10.24
CA MET A 327 4.86 -48.52 11.17
C MET A 327 4.07 -47.41 10.45
N PRO A 328 2.92 -46.96 10.98
CA PRO A 328 2.20 -45.81 10.45
C PRO A 328 2.85 -44.46 10.83
N PHE A 329 2.68 -43.46 9.95
CA PHE A 329 3.29 -42.13 10.08
C PHE A 329 3.00 -41.43 11.42
N GLU A 330 1.77 -41.51 11.92
CA GLU A 330 1.36 -40.87 13.18
C GLU A 330 2.11 -41.46 14.38
N GLN A 331 2.33 -42.77 14.40
CA GLN A 331 3.10 -43.45 15.44
C GLN A 331 4.59 -43.07 15.35
N LEU A 332 5.14 -42.93 14.15
CA LEU A 332 6.52 -42.48 13.94
C LEU A 332 6.71 -41.03 14.41
N ALA A 333 5.76 -40.15 14.09
CA ALA A 333 5.78 -38.76 14.53
C ALA A 333 5.78 -38.65 16.06
N LEU A 334 4.88 -39.37 16.74
CA LEU A 334 4.82 -39.41 18.21
C LEU A 334 6.12 -39.95 18.84
N LEU A 335 6.73 -41.00 18.27
CA LEU A 335 8.02 -41.51 18.76
C LEU A 335 9.15 -40.48 18.58
N ILE A 336 9.20 -39.76 17.45
CA ILE A 336 10.23 -38.75 17.16
C ILE A 336 10.05 -37.47 17.97
N GLU A 337 8.83 -37.11 18.33
CA GLU A 337 8.54 -35.94 19.17
C GLU A 337 8.75 -36.19 20.67
N SER A 338 8.72 -37.45 21.12
CA SER A 338 8.98 -37.85 22.50
C SER A 338 10.28 -37.27 23.05
N THR A 339 10.20 -36.66 24.24
CA THR A 339 11.35 -36.04 24.93
C THR A 339 12.47 -37.06 25.21
N ALA A 340 12.11 -38.29 25.57
CA ALA A 340 13.07 -39.37 25.81
C ALA A 340 13.87 -39.72 24.55
N THR A 341 13.18 -39.85 23.40
CA THR A 341 13.81 -40.07 22.08
C THR A 341 14.77 -38.93 21.75
N LEU A 342 14.30 -37.68 21.86
CA LEU A 342 15.10 -36.49 21.56
C LEU A 342 16.34 -36.39 22.45
N GLU A 343 16.25 -36.72 23.74
CA GLU A 343 17.40 -36.69 24.66
C GLU A 343 18.40 -37.83 24.43
N ALA A 344 17.92 -39.05 24.17
CA ALA A 344 18.77 -40.20 23.86
C ALA A 344 19.57 -39.99 22.56
N VAL A 345 18.87 -39.59 21.49
CA VAL A 345 19.47 -39.29 20.18
C VAL A 345 20.46 -38.13 20.32
N LYS A 346 20.11 -37.07 21.06
CA LYS A 346 21.02 -35.95 21.33
C LYS A 346 22.31 -36.39 22.04
N ALA A 347 22.20 -37.23 23.07
CA ALA A 347 23.36 -37.71 23.81
C ALA A 347 24.31 -38.54 22.93
N LEU A 348 23.77 -39.34 22.00
CA LEU A 348 24.55 -40.09 21.02
C LEU A 348 25.22 -39.16 19.98
N LEU A 349 24.47 -38.21 19.41
CA LEU A 349 24.99 -37.25 18.42
C LEU A 349 26.04 -36.30 18.99
N ASP A 350 25.84 -35.74 20.20
CA ASP A 350 26.84 -34.93 20.90
C ASP A 350 28.15 -35.73 21.13
N ARG A 351 28.03 -37.05 21.32
CA ARG A 351 29.18 -37.96 21.47
C ARG A 351 29.87 -38.22 20.13
N PHE A 352 29.13 -38.39 19.03
CA PHE A 352 29.71 -38.49 17.69
C PHE A 352 30.41 -37.20 17.27
N GLU A 353 29.81 -36.03 17.52
CA GLU A 353 30.43 -34.72 17.26
C GLU A 353 31.74 -34.55 18.05
N SER A 354 31.75 -34.99 19.32
CA SER A 354 32.95 -34.98 20.16
C SER A 354 34.04 -35.93 19.64
N ARG A 355 33.67 -37.14 19.20
CA ARG A 355 34.60 -38.11 18.60
C ARG A 355 35.17 -37.61 17.28
N PHE A 356 34.34 -37.00 16.43
CA PHE A 356 34.71 -36.50 15.11
C PHE A 356 35.69 -35.32 15.20
N LYS A 357 35.44 -34.36 16.11
CA LYS A 357 36.38 -33.28 16.41
C LYS A 357 37.73 -33.80 16.90
N LEU A 358 37.75 -34.87 17.71
CA LEU A 358 39.00 -35.50 18.16
C LEU A 358 39.74 -36.20 17.01
N SER A 359 39.05 -36.95 16.14
CA SER A 359 39.69 -37.57 14.97
C SER A 359 40.25 -36.53 14.01
N GLN A 360 39.53 -35.42 13.79
CA GLN A 360 39.99 -34.33 12.92
C GLN A 360 41.16 -33.55 13.52
N ALA A 361 41.17 -33.30 14.84
CA ALA A 361 42.31 -32.68 15.52
C ALA A 361 43.59 -33.54 15.46
N ILE A 362 43.44 -34.87 15.47
CA ILE A 362 44.55 -35.80 15.25
C ILE A 362 44.97 -35.79 13.77
N ALA A 363 44.02 -35.93 12.84
CA ALA A 363 44.30 -35.95 11.40
C ALA A 363 44.99 -34.67 10.90
N ALA A 364 44.61 -33.50 11.44
CA ALA A 364 45.23 -32.21 11.13
C ALA A 364 46.73 -32.11 11.47
N THR A 365 47.27 -33.02 12.29
CA THR A 365 48.72 -33.13 12.55
C THR A 365 49.46 -33.93 11.48
N THR A 366 48.74 -34.69 10.65
CA THR A 366 49.27 -35.59 9.63
C THR A 366 48.96 -35.10 8.20
N SER A 367 47.78 -34.50 7.99
CA SER A 367 47.36 -33.87 6.73
C SER A 367 46.21 -32.89 6.98
N PRO A 368 46.26 -31.64 6.46
CA PRO A 368 45.20 -30.65 6.68
C PRO A 368 43.99 -30.89 5.76
N SER A 369 43.20 -31.94 6.04
CA SER A 369 41.90 -32.16 5.39
C SER A 369 40.92 -31.05 5.75
N SER A 370 40.22 -30.47 4.76
CA SER A 370 39.29 -29.36 5.00
C SER A 370 38.15 -29.74 5.94
N TRP A 371 37.91 -28.89 6.94
CA TRP A 371 36.72 -28.99 7.78
C TRP A 371 35.55 -28.34 7.04
N ASN A 372 34.62 -29.15 6.53
CA ASN A 372 33.42 -28.65 5.86
C ASN A 372 32.58 -27.76 6.80
N ASN A 373 32.57 -26.45 6.50
CA ASN A 373 31.91 -25.41 7.27
C ASN A 373 30.41 -25.34 6.92
N ILE A 374 29.62 -26.12 7.63
CA ILE A 374 28.16 -26.19 7.48
C ILE A 374 27.40 -25.18 8.36
N ASP A 375 28.08 -24.26 9.06
CA ASP A 375 27.44 -23.28 9.96
C ASP A 375 26.39 -22.42 9.25
N HIS A 376 26.55 -22.19 7.95
CA HIS A 376 25.62 -21.44 7.11
C HIS A 376 24.32 -22.23 6.84
N LEU A 377 24.40 -23.54 6.69
CA LEU A 377 23.24 -24.45 6.56
C LEU A 377 22.52 -24.58 7.90
N LEU A 378 23.26 -24.81 8.98
CA LEU A 378 22.70 -24.96 10.32
C LEU A 378 21.93 -23.72 10.78
N LYS A 379 22.36 -22.52 10.38
CA LYS A 379 21.64 -21.25 10.62
C LYS A 379 20.33 -21.12 9.86
N ARG A 380 20.17 -21.78 8.70
CA ARG A 380 18.91 -21.79 7.93
C ARG A 380 17.88 -22.78 8.51
N VAL A 381 18.34 -23.87 9.13
CA VAL A 381 17.44 -24.88 9.73
C VAL A 381 17.16 -24.61 11.21
N ALA A 382 18.01 -23.83 11.89
CA ALA A 382 17.78 -23.42 13.27
C ALA A 382 16.47 -22.61 13.37
N SER A 383 15.54 -23.08 14.21
CA SER A 383 14.27 -22.39 14.44
C SER A 383 14.51 -20.92 14.84
N PRO A 384 13.82 -19.94 14.22
CA PRO A 384 13.95 -18.57 14.63
C PRO A 384 13.54 -18.46 16.10
N ASN A 385 14.43 -17.91 16.94
CA ASN A 385 14.13 -17.65 18.34
C ASN A 385 12.82 -16.86 18.42
N ARG A 386 11.74 -17.48 18.93
CA ARG A 386 10.46 -16.82 19.15
C ARG A 386 10.74 -15.56 19.96
N ARG A 387 10.68 -14.40 19.30
CA ARG A 387 10.94 -13.10 19.92
C ARG A 387 9.73 -12.84 20.82
N GLY A 388 9.87 -13.21 22.10
CA GLY A 388 8.77 -13.13 23.05
C GLY A 388 8.12 -11.75 22.99
N THR A 389 6.83 -11.73 22.64
CA THR A 389 6.03 -10.52 22.55
C THR A 389 6.16 -9.76 23.87
N PRO A 390 6.54 -8.47 23.87
CA PRO A 390 6.71 -7.72 25.10
C PRO A 390 5.33 -7.46 25.71
N ARG A 391 4.86 -8.37 26.59
CA ARG A 391 3.70 -8.12 27.44
C ARG A 391 4.02 -6.95 28.36
N THR A 392 3.37 -5.83 28.12
CA THR A 392 3.38 -4.64 28.97
C THR A 392 2.83 -5.02 30.35
N SER A 393 3.70 -5.26 31.33
CA SER A 393 3.31 -5.37 32.73
C SER A 393 3.51 -4.03 33.43
N SER A 394 2.41 -3.40 33.81
CA SER A 394 2.38 -2.15 34.55
C SER A 394 2.59 -2.39 36.04
N ARG A 395 3.37 -1.49 36.68
CA ARG A 395 3.50 -1.26 38.13
C ARG A 395 4.07 -2.38 39.02
N SER A 396 5.30 -2.17 39.50
CA SER A 396 5.53 -2.01 40.96
C SER A 396 6.77 -1.12 41.22
N ARG A 397 6.92 -0.62 42.46
CA ARG A 397 7.78 0.51 42.86
C ARG A 397 9.15 0.06 43.43
N GLY A 398 10.19 0.88 43.20
CA GLY A 398 11.43 0.91 43.98
C GLY A 398 12.49 -0.15 43.58
N THR A 399 13.80 0.11 43.65
CA THR A 399 14.57 1.27 44.14
C THR A 399 15.80 1.53 43.24
N LYS A 400 16.39 2.72 43.32
CA LYS A 400 17.55 3.11 42.49
C LYS A 400 18.83 2.34 42.90
N LYS A 401 19.45 1.62 41.95
CA LYS A 401 20.91 1.38 41.95
C LYS A 401 21.49 1.60 40.56
N GLN A 402 22.45 2.52 40.48
CA GLN A 402 23.25 2.83 39.29
C GLN A 402 24.10 1.59 38.92
N GLY A 403 23.80 0.94 37.80
CA GLY A 403 24.48 -0.28 37.35
C GLY A 403 24.97 -0.15 35.90
N SER A 404 26.29 -0.26 35.70
CA SER A 404 26.96 -0.10 34.41
C SER A 404 26.31 -0.88 33.26
N ILE A 405 25.94 -0.18 32.17
CA ILE A 405 25.56 -0.79 30.90
C ILE A 405 26.84 -1.34 30.22
N ARG A 406 27.30 -2.51 30.67
CA ARG A 406 28.07 -3.39 29.79
C ARG A 406 27.08 -4.07 28.86
N GLN A 407 27.07 -3.67 27.59
CA GLN A 407 26.52 -4.50 26.52
C GLN A 407 27.30 -5.81 26.49
N ALA A 408 26.78 -6.82 27.18
CA ALA A 408 27.21 -8.19 26.98
C ALA A 408 26.83 -8.57 25.55
N ALA A 409 27.81 -8.52 24.65
CA ALA A 409 27.66 -9.03 23.30
C ALA A 409 27.20 -10.50 23.44
N LYS A 410 25.94 -10.76 23.06
CA LYS A 410 25.36 -12.11 23.13
C LYS A 410 26.24 -13.02 22.30
N ILE A 411 27.01 -13.88 22.96
CA ILE A 411 27.73 -14.96 22.28
C ILE A 411 26.64 -15.77 21.57
N PRO A 412 26.65 -15.88 20.23
CA PRO A 412 25.64 -16.66 19.54
C PRO A 412 25.75 -18.10 20.05
N ALA A 413 24.61 -18.66 20.49
CA ALA A 413 24.56 -20.04 20.95
C ALA A 413 25.13 -20.94 19.84
N LYS A 414 26.20 -21.68 20.16
CA LYS A 414 26.81 -22.60 19.20
C LYS A 414 25.80 -23.70 18.89
N LEU A 415 25.35 -23.75 17.63
CA LEU A 415 24.50 -24.82 17.13
C LEU A 415 25.31 -26.13 17.11
N SER A 416 24.73 -27.24 17.58
CA SER A 416 25.34 -28.57 17.40
C SER A 416 25.47 -28.89 15.90
N ARG A 417 26.52 -29.60 15.52
CA ARG A 417 26.80 -29.97 14.11
C ARG A 417 25.71 -30.89 13.55
N TYR A 418 25.20 -31.79 14.39
CA TYR A 418 24.13 -32.71 14.07
C TYR A 418 22.86 -32.25 14.80
N GLN A 419 21.87 -31.75 14.05
CA GLN A 419 20.60 -31.29 14.64
C GLN A 419 19.65 -32.48 14.81
N VAL A 420 19.31 -32.81 16.06
CA VAL A 420 18.49 -33.98 16.44
C VAL A 420 17.23 -34.14 15.61
N ARG A 421 16.41 -33.09 15.49
CA ARG A 421 15.17 -33.13 14.72
C ARG A 421 15.41 -33.40 13.23
N VAL A 422 16.46 -32.81 12.65
CA VAL A 422 16.81 -32.98 11.23
C VAL A 422 17.34 -34.39 10.94
N VAL A 423 18.10 -34.98 11.88
CA VAL A 423 18.51 -36.41 11.82
C VAL A 423 17.28 -37.31 11.85
N LEU A 424 16.34 -37.08 12.77
CA LEU A 424 15.12 -37.90 12.87
C LEU A 424 14.17 -37.70 11.68
N CYS A 425 14.12 -36.51 11.07
CA CYS A 425 13.39 -36.32 9.81
C CYS A 425 13.93 -37.18 8.66
N ALA A 426 15.19 -37.63 8.68
CA ALA A 426 15.70 -38.53 7.64
C ALA A 426 14.98 -39.89 7.67
N TYR A 427 14.62 -40.37 8.87
CA TYR A 427 13.78 -41.55 9.04
C TYR A 427 12.35 -41.31 8.56
N MET A 428 11.74 -40.15 8.87
CA MET A 428 10.40 -39.80 8.36
C MET A 428 10.35 -39.78 6.83
N ILE A 429 11.36 -39.19 6.18
CA ILE A 429 11.50 -39.15 4.72
C ILE A 429 11.68 -40.56 4.12
N LEU A 430 12.39 -41.45 4.83
CA LEU A 430 12.66 -42.83 4.38
C LEU A 430 11.45 -43.77 4.53
N GLY A 431 10.63 -43.58 5.57
CA GLY A 431 9.44 -44.39 5.82
C GLY A 431 8.19 -43.91 5.08
N HIS A 432 7.98 -42.59 5.03
CA HIS A 432 6.74 -41.98 4.52
C HIS A 432 7.02 -40.75 3.64
N PRO A 433 7.63 -40.92 2.45
CA PRO A 433 7.89 -39.80 1.54
C PRO A 433 6.61 -39.03 1.20
N ASP A 434 5.50 -39.74 0.97
CA ASP A 434 4.21 -39.16 0.55
C ASP A 434 3.51 -38.35 1.66
N ALA A 435 3.87 -38.57 2.92
CA ALA A 435 3.37 -37.78 4.07
C ALA A 435 4.27 -36.57 4.38
N VAL A 436 5.52 -36.56 3.91
CA VAL A 436 6.50 -35.49 4.16
C VAL A 436 6.61 -34.53 2.98
N PHE A 437 6.37 -35.00 1.76
CA PHE A 437 6.43 -34.20 0.54
C PHE A 437 5.03 -33.85 0.01
N SER A 438 4.81 -32.58 -0.33
CA SER A 438 3.57 -32.07 -0.95
C SER A 438 3.49 -32.33 -2.46
N GLY A 439 4.51 -32.96 -3.05
CA GLY A 439 4.59 -33.30 -4.47
C GLY A 439 5.93 -33.95 -4.80
N GLN A 440 6.05 -34.51 -6.01
CA GLN A 440 7.24 -35.26 -6.43
C GLN A 440 8.03 -34.47 -7.49
N GLY A 441 9.27 -34.09 -7.15
CA GLY A 441 10.17 -33.36 -8.02
C GLY A 441 11.64 -33.66 -7.75
N GLU A 442 12.54 -33.08 -8.52
CA GLU A 442 13.98 -33.38 -8.47
C GLU A 442 14.60 -33.14 -7.07
N CYS A 443 14.17 -32.08 -6.38
CA CYS A 443 14.62 -31.77 -5.03
C CYS A 443 14.19 -32.83 -4.01
N GLU A 444 12.95 -33.30 -4.13
CA GLU A 444 12.33 -34.29 -3.26
C GLU A 444 12.94 -35.69 -3.50
N ILE A 445 13.21 -36.05 -4.76
CA ILE A 445 13.91 -37.28 -5.14
C ILE A 445 15.35 -37.27 -4.61
N ALA A 446 16.11 -36.19 -4.82
CA ALA A 446 17.47 -36.05 -4.30
C ALA A 446 17.52 -36.04 -2.77
N LEU A 447 16.52 -35.47 -2.10
CA LEU A 447 16.38 -35.52 -0.65
C LEU A 447 16.08 -36.95 -0.16
N ALA A 448 15.17 -37.69 -0.80
CA ALA A 448 14.88 -39.07 -0.44
C ALA A 448 16.12 -39.98 -0.60
N GLN A 449 16.85 -39.85 -1.71
CA GLN A 449 18.08 -40.60 -1.96
C GLN A 449 19.20 -40.28 -0.97
N SER A 450 19.38 -39.00 -0.63
CA SER A 450 20.39 -38.58 0.36
C SER A 450 20.01 -38.92 1.80
N ALA A 451 18.71 -38.89 2.16
CA ALA A 451 18.19 -39.36 3.44
C ALA A 451 18.43 -40.88 3.60
N LYS A 452 18.08 -41.68 2.59
CA LYS A 452 18.34 -43.13 2.55
C LYS A 452 19.82 -43.45 2.72
N SER A 453 20.69 -42.72 2.01
CA SER A 453 22.15 -42.87 2.13
C SER A 453 22.66 -42.50 3.51
N PHE A 454 22.15 -41.41 4.10
CA PHE A 454 22.51 -40.98 5.45
C PHE A 454 22.07 -41.96 6.55
N VAL A 455 20.84 -42.47 6.49
CA VAL A 455 20.32 -43.45 7.46
C VAL A 455 21.16 -44.73 7.44
N ARG A 456 21.50 -45.24 6.25
CA ARG A 456 22.38 -46.42 6.08
C ARG A 456 23.75 -46.22 6.75
N GLU A 457 24.41 -45.10 6.49
CA GLU A 457 25.72 -44.79 7.09
C GLU A 457 25.66 -44.60 8.62
N PHE A 458 24.54 -44.07 9.13
CA PHE A 458 24.28 -43.91 10.57
C PHE A 458 24.00 -45.25 11.27
N GLU A 459 23.19 -46.13 10.66
CA GLU A 459 22.93 -47.47 11.18
C GLU A 459 24.17 -48.36 11.13
N LEU A 460 24.96 -48.30 10.05
CA LEU A 460 26.26 -48.97 9.98
C LEU A 460 27.22 -48.48 11.07
N LEU A 461 27.21 -47.18 11.39
CA LEU A 461 27.99 -46.63 12.50
C LEU A 461 27.50 -47.15 13.87
N ILE A 462 26.20 -47.37 14.05
CA ILE A 462 25.62 -47.96 15.26
C ILE A 462 25.98 -49.44 15.37
N LYS A 463 25.81 -50.23 14.31
CA LYS A 463 26.20 -51.65 14.23
C LYS A 463 27.68 -51.85 14.58
N ILE A 464 28.58 -51.03 14.02
CA ILE A 464 30.02 -51.06 14.37
C ILE A 464 30.31 -50.73 15.85
N ILE A 465 29.42 -50.01 16.55
CA ILE A 465 29.55 -49.75 17.98
C ILE A 465 29.02 -50.91 18.83
N LEU A 466 27.94 -51.56 18.40
CA LEU A 466 27.28 -52.65 19.12
C LEU A 466 28.05 -53.98 18.95
N ASP A 467 28.34 -54.34 17.70
CA ASP A 467 28.86 -55.65 17.29
C ASP A 467 30.38 -55.63 17.01
N GLY A 468 30.95 -54.43 16.84
CA GLY A 468 32.37 -54.20 16.55
C GLY A 468 32.70 -54.06 15.06
N PRO A 469 33.99 -53.96 14.69
CA PRO A 469 34.40 -53.75 13.30
C PRO A 469 34.05 -54.95 12.42
N MET A 470 33.00 -54.80 11.59
CA MET A 470 32.51 -55.86 10.72
C MET A 470 33.49 -56.17 9.58
N GLN A 471 33.46 -57.43 9.13
CA GLN A 471 34.03 -57.90 7.88
C GLN A 471 32.84 -58.20 6.96
N SER A 472 32.81 -57.61 5.76
CA SER A 472 31.80 -57.94 4.75
C SER A 472 32.21 -59.25 4.06
N SER A 473 31.44 -60.30 4.27
CA SER A 473 31.36 -61.45 3.37
C SER A 473 30.40 -61.11 2.23
N ASP A 474 30.79 -60.16 1.39
CA ASP A 474 30.22 -60.02 0.04
C ASP A 474 31.09 -60.89 -0.85
N GLU A 475 30.54 -62.00 -1.36
CA GLU A 475 31.12 -62.60 -2.56
C GLU A 475 30.85 -61.66 -3.75
N GLU A 476 31.63 -61.81 -4.82
CA GLU A 476 31.49 -61.04 -6.07
C GLU A 476 32.11 -59.61 -6.11
N SER A 477 33.25 -59.39 -5.44
CA SER A 477 34.25 -58.36 -5.85
C SER A 477 35.67 -58.59 -5.30
N ASP A 478 36.63 -58.76 -6.22
CA ASP A 478 38.12 -58.77 -6.08
C ASP A 478 38.78 -59.21 -4.75
N PRO A 479 39.51 -60.36 -4.70
CA PRO A 479 40.08 -60.91 -3.48
C PRO A 479 41.46 -60.31 -3.11
N THR A 480 41.57 -58.98 -2.94
CA THR A 480 42.79 -58.34 -2.39
C THR A 480 42.51 -57.33 -1.27
N LEU A 481 42.55 -57.85 -0.03
CA LEU A 481 42.44 -57.21 1.30
C LEU A 481 41.05 -57.23 1.95
N PRO A 482 40.91 -57.84 3.16
CA PRO A 482 39.70 -57.73 3.97
C PRO A 482 39.45 -56.26 4.35
N ARG A 483 38.40 -55.66 3.81
CA ARG A 483 38.03 -54.26 4.05
C ARG A 483 37.44 -54.09 5.45
N ARG A 484 38.27 -54.20 6.50
CA ARG A 484 37.83 -54.02 7.90
C ARG A 484 37.33 -52.59 8.10
N TRP A 485 36.03 -52.43 8.31
CA TRP A 485 35.39 -51.12 8.48
C TRP A 485 35.77 -50.54 9.86
N ALA A 486 36.75 -49.64 9.88
CA ALA A 486 37.16 -48.98 11.11
C ALA A 486 36.13 -47.94 11.55
N PHE A 487 35.82 -47.87 12.85
CA PHE A 487 34.95 -46.83 13.43
C PHE A 487 35.34 -45.40 12.98
N ARG A 488 36.63 -45.13 12.77
CA ARG A 488 37.11 -43.82 12.30
C ARG A 488 36.77 -43.53 10.84
N SER A 489 36.87 -44.51 9.94
CA SER A 489 36.49 -44.32 8.53
C SER A 489 34.96 -44.21 8.41
N GLN A 490 34.22 -45.03 9.16
CA GLN A 490 32.75 -44.95 9.19
C GLN A 490 32.26 -43.60 9.73
N LEU A 491 32.89 -43.05 10.77
CA LEU A 491 32.53 -41.73 11.30
C LEU A 491 32.77 -40.59 10.28
N VAL A 492 33.71 -40.76 9.35
CA VAL A 492 33.94 -39.82 8.23
C VAL A 492 32.92 -40.02 7.11
N ALA A 493 32.57 -41.27 6.77
CA ALA A 493 31.50 -41.58 5.82
C ALA A 493 30.14 -41.01 6.29
N PHE A 494 29.80 -41.24 7.55
CA PHE A 494 28.65 -40.65 8.24
C PHE A 494 28.62 -39.11 8.16
N ASP A 495 29.72 -38.41 8.46
CA ASP A 495 29.75 -36.93 8.38
C ASP A 495 29.64 -36.42 6.94
N LYS A 496 30.19 -37.15 5.96
CA LYS A 496 30.03 -36.85 4.53
C LYS A 496 28.56 -37.01 4.10
N ALA A 497 27.93 -38.12 4.48
CA ALA A 497 26.52 -38.39 4.18
C ALA A 497 25.59 -37.38 4.86
N TRP A 498 25.87 -37.02 6.13
CA TRP A 498 25.18 -35.94 6.84
C TRP A 498 25.27 -34.61 6.10
N CYS A 499 26.46 -34.23 5.61
CA CYS A 499 26.63 -33.00 4.86
C CYS A 499 25.88 -33.02 3.51
N ALA A 500 25.82 -34.16 2.81
CA ALA A 500 25.03 -34.31 1.59
C ALA A 500 23.52 -34.18 1.87
N TYR A 501 23.00 -34.95 2.83
CA TYR A 501 21.60 -34.89 3.27
C TYR A 501 21.20 -33.49 3.78
N LEU A 502 22.02 -32.84 4.61
CA LEU A 502 21.74 -31.49 5.12
C LEU A 502 21.68 -30.43 4.00
N ASN A 503 22.48 -30.57 2.94
CA ASN A 503 22.38 -29.69 1.77
C ASN A 503 21.03 -29.88 1.06
N CYS A 504 20.67 -31.12 0.72
CA CYS A 504 19.38 -31.43 0.08
C CYS A 504 18.19 -30.98 0.96
N PHE A 505 18.27 -31.21 2.27
CA PHE A 505 17.25 -30.81 3.24
C PHE A 505 17.08 -29.29 3.31
N VAL A 506 18.18 -28.51 3.27
CA VAL A 506 18.12 -27.04 3.22
C VAL A 506 17.55 -26.55 1.89
N VAL A 507 17.91 -27.16 0.76
CA VAL A 507 17.36 -26.80 -0.56
C VAL A 507 15.85 -27.02 -0.58
N TRP A 508 15.39 -28.21 -0.16
CA TRP A 508 13.97 -28.51 0.00
C TRP A 508 13.27 -27.55 0.95
N LYS A 509 13.83 -27.26 2.15
CA LYS A 509 13.21 -26.32 3.09
C LYS A 509 13.16 -24.87 2.61
N VAL A 510 14.07 -24.45 1.73
CA VAL A 510 13.98 -23.13 1.08
C VAL A 510 12.88 -23.12 0.01
N LYS A 511 12.69 -24.22 -0.74
CA LYS A 511 11.57 -24.38 -1.70
C LYS A 511 10.22 -24.39 -0.98
N ASP A 512 10.09 -25.21 0.06
CA ASP A 512 8.93 -25.34 0.95
C ASP A 512 8.51 -23.98 1.56
N ALA A 513 9.48 -23.25 2.15
CA ALA A 513 9.23 -21.91 2.70
C ALA A 513 8.80 -20.89 1.63
N ARG A 514 9.30 -21.02 0.40
CA ARG A 514 8.93 -20.15 -0.73
C ARG A 514 7.52 -20.44 -1.25
N SER A 515 7.13 -21.71 -1.37
CA SER A 515 5.75 -22.07 -1.74
C SER A 515 4.75 -21.56 -0.69
N LEU A 516 5.07 -21.73 0.61
CA LEU A 516 4.26 -21.18 1.69
C LEU A 516 4.19 -19.64 1.66
N GLU A 517 5.29 -18.95 1.33
CA GLU A 517 5.27 -17.50 1.08
C GLU A 517 4.32 -17.13 -0.07
N GLU A 518 4.44 -17.80 -1.22
CA GLU A 518 3.64 -17.53 -2.41
C GLU A 518 2.13 -17.70 -2.13
N ASP A 519 1.73 -18.67 -1.30
CA ASP A 519 0.34 -18.84 -0.89
C ASP A 519 -0.13 -17.83 0.18
N LEU A 520 0.73 -17.43 1.12
CA LEU A 520 0.43 -16.32 2.05
C LEU A 520 0.26 -14.98 1.30
N VAL A 521 1.07 -14.74 0.27
CA VAL A 521 0.96 -13.58 -0.63
C VAL A 521 -0.33 -13.66 -1.44
N ARG A 522 -0.68 -14.84 -1.98
CA ARG A 522 -1.94 -15.07 -2.71
C ARG A 522 -3.16 -14.76 -1.83
N ALA A 523 -3.17 -15.24 -0.59
CA ALA A 523 -4.21 -14.94 0.39
C ALA A 523 -4.28 -13.44 0.72
N ALA A 524 -3.14 -12.77 0.92
CA ALA A 524 -3.10 -11.33 1.14
C ALA A 524 -3.69 -10.53 -0.03
N CYS A 525 -3.39 -10.92 -1.28
CA CYS A 525 -3.94 -10.33 -2.49
C CYS A 525 -5.45 -10.57 -2.63
N GLN A 526 -5.95 -11.76 -2.26
CA GLN A 526 -7.40 -12.05 -2.24
C GLN A 526 -8.15 -11.20 -1.21
N LEU A 527 -7.60 -11.06 0.01
CA LEU A 527 -8.14 -10.17 1.04
C LEU A 527 -8.17 -8.70 0.59
N GLU A 528 -7.11 -8.24 -0.08
CA GLU A 528 -7.03 -6.89 -0.65
C GLU A 528 -8.09 -6.66 -1.74
N LEU A 529 -8.28 -7.61 -2.67
CA LEU A 529 -9.31 -7.52 -3.72
C LEU A 529 -10.72 -7.49 -3.12
N SER A 530 -11.00 -8.39 -2.17
CA SER A 530 -12.28 -8.43 -1.44
C SER A 530 -12.54 -7.11 -0.72
N MET A 531 -11.56 -6.58 0.00
CA MET A 531 -11.67 -5.27 0.66
C MET A 531 -11.94 -4.12 -0.34
N ILE A 532 -11.23 -4.07 -1.48
CA ILE A 532 -11.41 -3.02 -2.49
C ILE A 532 -12.82 -3.06 -3.09
N GLN A 533 -13.32 -4.26 -3.43
CA GLN A 533 -14.66 -4.48 -3.96
C GLN A 533 -15.74 -4.11 -2.92
N THR A 534 -15.68 -4.70 -1.73
CA THR A 534 -16.70 -4.52 -0.67
C THR A 534 -16.70 -3.11 -0.11
N CYS A 535 -15.53 -2.49 0.08
CA CYS A 535 -15.44 -1.11 0.60
C CYS A 535 -15.55 -0.04 -0.49
N LYS A 536 -15.74 -0.41 -1.76
CA LYS A 536 -15.83 0.49 -2.94
C LYS A 536 -14.68 1.52 -2.97
N MET A 537 -13.46 1.06 -2.70
CA MET A 537 -12.28 1.93 -2.63
C MET A 537 -12.03 2.60 -3.98
N THR A 538 -11.90 3.93 -4.00
CA THR A 538 -11.55 4.69 -5.21
C THR A 538 -10.02 4.82 -5.33
N PRO A 539 -9.44 4.87 -6.54
CA PRO A 539 -7.98 5.01 -6.72
C PRO A 539 -7.42 6.35 -6.19
N LYS A 540 -8.30 7.31 -5.87
CA LYS A 540 -7.94 8.62 -5.30
C LYS A 540 -7.88 8.63 -3.76
N GLY A 541 -8.31 7.56 -3.09
CA GLY A 541 -8.38 7.49 -1.63
C GLY A 541 -9.53 8.30 -1.01
N ASP A 542 -10.51 8.74 -1.82
CA ASP A 542 -11.73 9.38 -1.31
C ASP A 542 -12.62 8.32 -0.67
N ASN A 543 -12.34 8.06 0.61
CA ASN A 543 -13.20 7.30 1.50
C ASN A 543 -14.41 8.19 1.84
N GLY A 544 -15.45 8.12 1.01
CA GLY A 544 -16.77 8.66 1.35
C GLY A 544 -17.33 8.05 2.64
N ALA A 545 -18.56 8.39 3.01
CA ALA A 545 -19.18 7.92 4.25
C ALA A 545 -19.44 6.39 4.27
N LEU A 546 -18.38 5.60 4.48
CA LEU A 546 -18.42 4.15 4.65
C LEU A 546 -19.33 3.81 5.83
N THR A 547 -20.21 2.82 5.62
CA THR A 547 -21.05 2.28 6.69
C THR A 547 -20.20 1.70 7.81
N HIS A 548 -20.80 1.52 8.99
CA HIS A 548 -20.11 0.93 10.13
C HIS A 548 -19.50 -0.43 9.78
N ASP A 549 -20.22 -1.25 9.02
CA ASP A 549 -19.79 -2.61 8.66
C ASP A 549 -18.65 -2.61 7.66
N MET A 550 -18.65 -1.71 6.67
CA MET A 550 -17.51 -1.53 5.76
C MET A 550 -16.24 -1.13 6.52
N LYS A 551 -16.36 -0.30 7.57
CA LYS A 551 -15.23 0.06 8.45
C LYS A 551 -14.77 -1.12 9.32
N ALA A 552 -15.69 -1.95 9.80
CA ALA A 552 -15.36 -3.16 10.55
C ALA A 552 -14.60 -4.18 9.67
N ILE A 553 -15.09 -4.42 8.45
CA ILE A 553 -14.42 -5.28 7.44
C ILE A 553 -13.04 -4.73 7.09
N GLN A 554 -12.91 -3.43 6.83
CA GLN A 554 -11.61 -2.79 6.59
C GLN A 554 -10.64 -3.01 7.76
N LYS A 555 -11.11 -2.85 9.00
CA LYS A 555 -10.28 -3.07 10.20
C LYS A 555 -9.83 -4.53 10.28
N GLN A 556 -10.75 -5.49 10.14
CA GLN A 556 -10.43 -6.92 10.18
C GLN A 556 -9.38 -7.29 9.11
N VAL A 557 -9.59 -6.89 7.86
CA VAL A 557 -8.62 -7.14 6.78
C VAL A 557 -7.25 -6.52 7.06
N THR A 558 -7.18 -5.33 7.67
CA THR A 558 -5.87 -4.75 8.06
C THR A 558 -5.18 -5.52 9.20
N GLU A 559 -5.93 -6.12 10.12
CA GLU A 559 -5.40 -6.97 11.20
C GLU A 559 -4.92 -8.32 10.62
N ASP A 560 -5.68 -8.94 9.71
CA ASP A 560 -5.30 -10.18 9.04
C ASP A 560 -4.10 -10.00 8.10
N GLN A 561 -4.05 -8.93 7.30
CA GLN A 561 -2.87 -8.61 6.50
C GLN A 561 -1.64 -8.34 7.37
N LYS A 562 -1.80 -7.79 8.57
CA LYS A 562 -0.68 -7.61 9.50
C LYS A 562 -0.18 -8.95 10.00
N LEU A 563 -1.08 -9.90 10.32
CA LEU A 563 -0.69 -11.27 10.66
C LEU A 563 0.05 -11.94 9.49
N LEU A 564 -0.42 -11.80 8.26
CA LEU A 564 0.25 -12.34 7.06
C LEU A 564 1.64 -11.71 6.85
N ARG A 565 1.80 -10.38 7.03
CA ARG A 565 3.11 -9.71 7.07
C ARG A 565 4.01 -10.31 8.13
N GLU A 566 3.53 -10.48 9.36
CA GLU A 566 4.33 -11.11 10.41
C GLU A 566 4.75 -12.55 10.02
N LYS A 567 3.89 -13.36 9.41
CA LYS A 567 4.25 -14.71 8.94
C LYS A 567 5.30 -14.68 7.82
N VAL A 568 5.10 -13.86 6.78
CA VAL A 568 6.04 -13.72 5.64
C VAL A 568 7.41 -13.23 6.12
N GLN A 569 7.46 -12.25 7.04
CA GLN A 569 8.73 -11.78 7.60
C GLN A 569 9.47 -12.87 8.39
N HIS A 570 8.75 -13.77 9.08
CA HIS A 570 9.37 -14.90 9.78
C HIS A 570 9.88 -16.01 8.84
N LEU A 571 9.28 -16.18 7.67
CA LEU A 571 9.66 -17.20 6.67
C LEU A 571 10.81 -16.73 5.77
N SER A 572 10.67 -15.55 5.17
CA SER A 572 11.52 -15.07 4.07
C SER A 572 12.22 -13.73 4.37
N GLY A 573 12.03 -13.18 5.57
CA GLY A 573 12.61 -11.91 5.98
C GLY A 573 12.07 -10.73 5.17
N ASP A 574 12.82 -9.63 5.18
CA ASP A 574 12.41 -8.37 4.57
C ASP A 574 12.22 -8.49 3.04
N ALA A 575 13.01 -9.35 2.38
CA ALA A 575 12.86 -9.64 0.94
C ALA A 575 11.53 -10.32 0.58
N GLY A 576 10.91 -11.06 1.51
CA GLY A 576 9.55 -11.60 1.32
C GLY A 576 8.47 -10.53 1.49
N ILE A 577 8.70 -9.58 2.41
CA ILE A 577 7.80 -8.42 2.57
C ILE A 577 7.82 -7.55 1.31
N GLU A 578 8.99 -7.26 0.76
CA GLU A 578 9.12 -6.51 -0.50
C GLU A 578 8.35 -7.18 -1.65
N ARG A 579 8.45 -8.52 -1.81
CA ARG A 579 7.68 -9.26 -2.82
C ARG A 579 6.18 -9.18 -2.58
N MET A 580 5.72 -9.30 -1.32
CA MET A 580 4.31 -9.17 -0.99
C MET A 580 3.77 -7.75 -1.23
N GLU A 581 4.53 -6.71 -0.89
CA GLU A 581 4.15 -5.32 -1.13
C GLU A 581 4.09 -4.99 -2.63
N CYS A 582 5.01 -5.53 -3.44
CA CYS A 582 4.94 -5.50 -4.89
C CYS A 582 3.68 -6.21 -5.40
N ALA A 583 3.41 -7.45 -4.98
CA ALA A 583 2.24 -8.21 -5.40
C ALA A 583 0.91 -7.53 -5.04
N LEU A 584 0.79 -6.96 -3.84
CA LEU A 584 -0.37 -6.15 -3.42
C LEU A 584 -0.53 -4.89 -4.28
N SER A 585 0.57 -4.21 -4.59
CA SER A 585 0.56 -3.00 -5.44
C SER A 585 0.20 -3.31 -6.88
N GLU A 586 0.71 -4.41 -7.45
CA GLU A 586 0.29 -4.93 -8.76
C GLU A 586 -1.19 -5.31 -8.76
N THR A 587 -1.68 -5.95 -7.70
CA THR A 587 -3.08 -6.37 -7.57
C THR A 587 -4.02 -5.16 -7.56
N ARG A 588 -3.69 -4.13 -6.78
CA ARG A 588 -4.38 -2.81 -6.81
C ARG A 588 -4.37 -2.20 -8.21
N SER A 589 -3.21 -2.13 -8.85
CA SER A 589 -3.02 -1.55 -10.18
C SER A 589 -3.85 -2.27 -11.25
N LYS A 590 -3.78 -3.62 -11.28
CA LYS A 590 -4.55 -4.47 -12.22
C LYS A 590 -6.05 -4.30 -12.01
N TYR A 591 -6.52 -4.23 -10.76
CA TYR A 591 -7.94 -3.99 -10.45
C TYR A 591 -8.43 -2.62 -10.94
N PHE A 592 -7.72 -1.53 -10.62
CA PHE A 592 -8.11 -0.19 -11.08
C PHE A 592 -8.01 -0.04 -12.60
N GLN A 593 -7.01 -0.65 -13.24
CA GLN A 593 -6.92 -0.67 -14.70
C GLN A 593 -8.07 -1.46 -15.35
N ALA A 594 -8.54 -2.54 -14.73
CA ALA A 594 -9.71 -3.28 -15.22
C ALA A 594 -11.01 -2.46 -15.08
N MET A 595 -11.16 -1.71 -13.97
CA MET A 595 -12.26 -0.77 -13.77
C MET A 595 -12.25 0.37 -14.81
N GLU A 596 -11.09 0.97 -15.10
CA GLU A 596 -10.95 2.02 -16.12
C GLU A 596 -11.24 1.51 -17.55
N LYS A 597 -10.96 0.24 -17.82
CA LYS A 597 -11.26 -0.42 -19.11
C LYS A 597 -12.74 -0.79 -19.30
N GLY A 598 -13.61 -0.46 -18.35
CA GLY A 598 -15.07 -0.63 -18.48
C GLY A 598 -15.55 -2.10 -18.46
N ILE A 599 -14.74 -3.03 -17.94
CA ILE A 599 -15.14 -4.43 -17.81
C ILE A 599 -16.12 -4.53 -16.63
N SER A 600 -17.38 -4.86 -16.91
CA SER A 600 -18.42 -5.01 -15.89
C SER A 600 -18.16 -6.25 -15.03
N ILE A 601 -17.57 -6.07 -13.85
CA ILE A 601 -17.35 -7.13 -12.87
C ILE A 601 -18.64 -7.35 -12.08
N GLY A 602 -19.50 -8.23 -12.63
CA GLY A 602 -20.83 -8.55 -12.11
C GLY A 602 -21.07 -10.04 -11.85
N SER A 603 -20.06 -10.80 -11.40
CA SER A 603 -20.16 -12.19 -10.88
C SER A 603 -18.80 -12.67 -10.35
N PRO A 604 -18.73 -13.73 -9.50
CA PRO A 604 -17.51 -14.07 -8.78
C PRO A 604 -16.37 -14.55 -9.70
N ILE A 605 -15.27 -13.82 -9.67
CA ILE A 605 -14.07 -14.08 -10.46
C ILE A 605 -13.31 -15.29 -9.85
N VAL A 606 -13.46 -16.45 -10.47
CA VAL A 606 -12.63 -17.64 -10.22
C VAL A 606 -11.47 -17.75 -11.24
N GLN A 607 -11.43 -16.89 -12.27
CA GLN A 607 -10.61 -17.09 -13.48
C GLN A 607 -9.49 -16.05 -13.74
N PHE A 608 -8.94 -15.39 -12.71
CA PHE A 608 -7.79 -14.47 -12.87
C PHE A 608 -6.47 -14.97 -12.24
N LEU A 609 -6.20 -16.29 -12.26
CA LEU A 609 -4.89 -16.84 -11.87
C LEU A 609 -4.46 -18.04 -12.75
N SER A 610 -4.08 -17.77 -14.01
CA SER A 610 -3.16 -18.64 -14.76
C SER A 610 -1.74 -18.06 -14.68
N PRO A 611 -0.69 -18.89 -14.48
CA PRO A 611 0.67 -18.39 -14.26
C PRO A 611 1.34 -17.96 -15.57
N THR A 612 1.80 -16.71 -15.66
CA THR A 612 2.68 -16.26 -16.74
C THR A 612 4.14 -16.37 -16.31
N LEU A 613 4.92 -17.15 -17.04
CA LEU A 613 6.36 -17.34 -16.83
C LEU A 613 7.13 -16.04 -17.20
N PRO A 614 8.19 -15.64 -16.47
CA PRO A 614 8.94 -14.41 -16.79
C PRO A 614 9.89 -14.61 -17.98
N SER A 615 9.70 -13.81 -19.03
CA SER A 615 10.64 -13.75 -20.16
C SER A 615 11.90 -12.94 -19.81
N SER A 616 13.08 -13.52 -20.07
CA SER A 616 14.36 -12.82 -20.13
C SER A 616 14.68 -12.34 -21.54
N SER A 617 15.36 -11.20 -21.68
CA SER A 617 15.85 -10.65 -22.96
C SER A 617 17.39 -10.71 -23.03
N ASP A 618 17.89 -10.53 -24.27
CA ASP A 618 19.29 -10.31 -24.70
C ASP A 618 20.07 -11.63 -24.99
N ALA A 619 20.63 -11.88 -26.18
CA ALA A 619 20.73 -11.08 -27.42
C ALA A 619 20.78 -12.01 -28.69
N PRO A 620 21.45 -11.69 -29.82
CA PRO A 620 20.80 -11.17 -31.02
C PRO A 620 20.75 -12.11 -32.26
N SER A 621 20.00 -11.64 -33.28
CA SER A 621 19.57 -12.29 -34.53
C SER A 621 20.65 -12.86 -35.48
N VAL A 622 20.35 -14.01 -36.09
CA VAL A 622 20.67 -14.38 -37.49
C VAL A 622 19.46 -15.12 -38.10
N ALA A 623 19.18 -14.93 -39.39
CA ALA A 623 17.96 -15.38 -40.07
C ALA A 623 18.13 -16.67 -40.92
N SER A 624 17.07 -17.48 -41.05
CA SER A 624 16.42 -17.93 -42.30
C SER A 624 15.40 -19.06 -42.03
N PRO A 625 14.30 -19.25 -42.81
CA PRO A 625 13.21 -20.17 -42.46
C PRO A 625 13.13 -21.46 -43.32
N GLU A 626 12.52 -22.55 -42.83
CA GLU A 626 11.62 -23.41 -43.64
C GLU A 626 10.78 -24.46 -42.85
N LYS A 627 9.53 -24.65 -43.32
CA LYS A 627 8.68 -25.88 -43.42
C LYS A 627 8.49 -26.90 -42.26
N ARG A 628 7.22 -26.90 -41.78
CA ARG A 628 6.18 -27.98 -41.94
C ARG A 628 6.05 -29.15 -40.92
N SER A 629 4.78 -29.34 -40.51
CA SER A 629 4.01 -30.58 -40.21
C SER A 629 4.09 -31.34 -38.87
N ASN A 630 2.96 -31.25 -38.15
CA ASN A 630 2.07 -32.34 -37.68
C ASN A 630 2.28 -33.05 -36.31
N LEU A 631 1.18 -33.02 -35.54
CA LEU A 631 0.62 -33.99 -34.57
C LEU A 631 1.53 -34.63 -33.50
N ILE A 632 1.11 -34.50 -32.23
CA ILE A 632 0.24 -35.48 -31.54
C ILE A 632 -0.38 -34.82 -30.30
N GLU A 633 -1.64 -35.16 -30.02
CA GLU A 633 -2.42 -34.70 -28.86
C GLU A 633 -2.31 -35.73 -27.72
N GLY A 634 -2.05 -35.27 -26.50
CA GLY A 634 -1.92 -36.13 -25.32
C GLY A 634 -2.23 -35.37 -24.04
N SER A 635 -3.46 -35.52 -23.53
CA SER A 635 -3.88 -34.81 -22.31
C SER A 635 -3.53 -35.61 -21.06
N GLU A 636 -2.68 -35.07 -20.18
CA GLU A 636 -2.58 -35.54 -18.80
C GLU A 636 -3.23 -34.51 -17.85
N LYS A 637 -4.32 -34.93 -17.21
CA LYS A 637 -5.04 -34.13 -16.21
C LYS A 637 -4.35 -34.27 -14.87
N SER A 638 -3.91 -33.18 -14.26
CA SER A 638 -3.46 -33.18 -12.86
C SER A 638 -4.67 -33.18 -11.91
N SER A 639 -4.72 -34.15 -11.01
CA SER A 639 -5.78 -34.30 -10.01
C SER A 639 -5.51 -33.43 -8.77
N HIS A 640 -6.22 -32.31 -8.66
CA HIS A 640 -6.11 -31.41 -7.51
C HIS A 640 -7.07 -31.84 -6.39
N VAL A 641 -6.55 -32.58 -5.39
CA VAL A 641 -7.33 -32.98 -4.20
C VAL A 641 -7.32 -31.87 -3.15
N VAL A 642 -8.45 -31.17 -3.00
CA VAL A 642 -8.66 -30.19 -1.92
C VAL A 642 -9.08 -30.91 -0.64
N ARG A 643 -8.23 -30.92 0.37
CA ARG A 643 -8.62 -31.34 1.73
C ARG A 643 -9.15 -30.11 2.48
N SER A 644 -10.49 -29.94 2.49
CA SER A 644 -11.13 -28.85 3.24
C SER A 644 -10.81 -28.96 4.73
N LEU A 645 -10.55 -27.82 5.37
CA LEU A 645 -10.11 -27.72 6.77
C LEU A 645 -11.06 -26.93 7.67
N PHE A 646 -12.32 -26.77 7.23
CA PHE A 646 -13.42 -26.25 8.05
C PHE A 646 -14.62 -27.17 7.88
N GLY A 647 -14.99 -27.86 8.96
CA GLY A 647 -16.26 -28.58 9.08
C GLY A 647 -17.20 -27.74 9.92
N GLU A 648 -18.44 -27.59 9.46
CA GLU A 648 -19.49 -26.86 10.15
C GLU A 648 -20.78 -27.68 10.05
N ASP A 649 -21.19 -28.29 11.16
CA ASP A 649 -22.38 -29.13 11.25
C ASP A 649 -23.64 -28.27 11.42
N ALA A 650 -24.68 -28.50 10.60
CA ALA A 650 -26.05 -28.78 11.05
C ALA A 650 -27.11 -28.76 9.92
N SER A 651 -27.71 -29.93 9.66
CA SER A 651 -29.11 -30.18 9.29
C SER A 651 -29.93 -29.18 8.43
N SER A 652 -30.41 -29.65 7.26
CA SER A 652 -31.86 -29.78 7.00
C SER A 652 -32.19 -30.60 5.74
N GLN A 653 -32.99 -31.66 5.91
CA GLN A 653 -33.78 -32.33 4.85
C GLN A 653 -35.11 -31.58 4.64
N PRO A 654 -35.86 -31.70 3.51
CA PRO A 654 -36.31 -32.95 2.85
C PRO A 654 -36.18 -32.93 1.29
N GLY A 655 -36.60 -33.93 0.49
CA GLY A 655 -37.06 -35.29 0.78
C GLY A 655 -37.57 -36.04 -0.47
N ILE A 656 -37.73 -37.37 -0.30
CA ILE A 656 -38.74 -38.28 -0.89
C ILE A 656 -38.69 -38.65 -2.40
N ALA A 657 -38.97 -39.94 -2.64
CA ALA A 657 -39.19 -40.71 -3.89
C ALA A 657 -37.94 -41.30 -4.58
N GLY A 658 -37.87 -42.61 -4.93
CA GLY A 658 -38.76 -43.73 -4.55
C GLY A 658 -38.83 -44.84 -5.61
N LEU A 659 -38.32 -46.05 -5.27
CA LEU A 659 -38.46 -47.33 -6.01
C LEU A 659 -37.74 -47.38 -7.39
N SER A 660 -37.33 -48.53 -7.95
CA SER A 660 -37.71 -49.93 -7.69
C SER A 660 -36.57 -50.95 -7.89
N SER A 661 -36.65 -52.11 -7.22
CA SER A 661 -35.98 -53.36 -7.65
C SER A 661 -36.92 -54.16 -8.59
N PRO A 662 -36.43 -55.24 -9.23
CA PRO A 662 -36.80 -56.56 -8.69
C PRO A 662 -35.78 -57.70 -8.87
N ARG A 663 -35.80 -58.67 -7.91
CA ARG A 663 -35.62 -60.15 -8.04
C ARG A 663 -34.39 -60.73 -8.77
N SER A 664 -33.89 -61.93 -8.51
CA SER A 664 -33.97 -62.98 -7.45
C SER A 664 -32.76 -63.93 -7.73
N SER A 665 -32.33 -64.94 -6.96
CA SER A 665 -33.02 -65.98 -6.17
C SER A 665 -31.97 -66.99 -5.64
N LEU A 666 -32.21 -67.63 -4.47
CA LEU A 666 -31.74 -68.97 -4.02
C LEU A 666 -30.21 -69.28 -3.96
N ASP A 667 -29.68 -70.16 -3.08
CA ASP A 667 -30.08 -70.63 -1.72
C ASP A 667 -28.93 -71.47 -1.10
N GLY A 668 -29.05 -71.86 0.19
CA GLY A 668 -28.19 -72.85 0.89
C GLY A 668 -27.29 -72.23 1.98
N GLN A 669 -27.46 -72.43 3.31
CA GLN A 669 -27.46 -73.68 4.12
C GLN A 669 -26.21 -74.57 3.89
N LEU A 670 -25.50 -75.14 4.87
CA LEU A 670 -25.40 -75.13 6.36
C LEU A 670 -23.90 -75.48 6.70
N ASP A 671 -23.35 -75.58 7.93
CA ASP A 671 -23.86 -75.62 9.31
C ASP A 671 -22.85 -74.92 10.29
N SER A 672 -22.84 -75.33 11.56
CA SER A 672 -21.97 -74.98 12.68
C SER A 672 -20.66 -75.81 12.76
N SER A 673 -19.64 -75.30 13.45
CA SER A 673 -19.32 -75.74 14.84
C SER A 673 -17.84 -75.57 15.27
N ALA A 674 -17.66 -74.94 16.43
CA ALA A 674 -16.72 -75.23 17.53
C ALA A 674 -15.21 -75.55 17.34
N LYS A 675 -14.42 -74.84 18.18
CA LYS A 675 -13.23 -75.26 18.96
C LYS A 675 -11.85 -75.42 18.30
N LYS A 676 -10.92 -74.62 18.84
CA LYS A 676 -9.54 -74.95 19.29
C LYS A 676 -8.74 -75.98 18.47
N LEU A 677 -7.68 -75.49 17.83
CA LEU A 677 -6.34 -75.49 18.44
C LEU A 677 -5.56 -74.23 18.04
#